data_AF-A0A2P6V070-F1
#
_entry.id   AF-A0A2P6V070-F1
#
_cell.length_a   1.000
_cell.length_b   1.000
_cell.length_c   1.000
_cell.angle_alpha   90.00
_cell.angle_beta   90.00
_cell.angle_gamma   90.00
#
_symmetry.space_group_name_H-M   'P 1'
#
loop_
_entity.id
_entity.type
_entity.pdbx_description
1 polymer ?
#
loop_
_entity_poly.entity_id
_entity_poly.type
_entity_poly.pdbx_seq_one_letter_code
_entity_poly.pdbx_strand_id
1 'polypeptide(L)'
;MQGTVGVAAAPLRPRLQNRLRTVASAGRPAVAVVAAPPAPPSTLPLPPARERTPGSLTGDEDPWTDPRWVGVKWTVYRDVAYDLTAFMDRHPAGSFLLRLAIGRDCTALFESYHLRPEVAVSRLRMLPVLQDFPVHAVPRAPRPNDSEIYNAIRDRVRTEVFAGNEATGAHRSGSEGAAATILGYAAASYTLYATNPGLMSGLLLGLGGAWCGLTVQHCGNHGAMSTKAWVNEAMGAMDDLIGGSSLAWRYHHQVSHHIHCNDELDEDVVSAFPLLRFDPRLPRHWYHRYQAAYMWAAFPLLQLAFQVGDMQALITGRTAGATMYGATTAERASVILGKLAHYGLLLALPWALHGGQAALTGAAAYSVVQSIVLASTFAVSHNVPETKPLDAGPTADNLLGDADERDWGLHQILTSASWGGVVGNFFTGGLNLQVEHHLFPAISFVHYPAIAAIVRDECAKRGVQYSQYNDLPTIIGRFIRYMSEVGVAEQPLPRGNSRAADLARLLCAQDIAAAPALRTHFMSSRPAKRRATSATMSAAVSDVIDNADFERIDGELRAYDERRETVIKRSRDIQKMSKMAIFSLHRGAEAEAEQRLASAKKAAEELLPLIKDNPTLRPGSYSNAIEEYAEALAFRCYLNEGRLIKQGEVELAEVEEYLGGVLDFTGELGRLAIAQATRRDEAAVQKARDLVEAIMGQFLQFDLRNGSLRKKFDALKYTLKKLEDTLYDLSRMEAGLRTKPEDIPEPEAGGGGNDDD
;
A
#
# COMPACT_ATOMS: atom_id res chain seq x y z
N MET A 1 -68.41 22.50 -27.02
CA MET A 1 -67.31 23.42 -27.43
C MET A 1 -66.03 22.60 -27.40
N GLN A 2 -65.71 21.77 -28.41
CA GLN A 2 -65.20 22.09 -29.75
C GLN A 2 -64.02 23.07 -29.76
N GLY A 3 -62.86 22.60 -30.25
CA GLY A 3 -61.63 23.36 -30.43
C GLY A 3 -60.44 22.51 -30.89
N THR A 4 -60.58 21.78 -31.99
CA THR A 4 -59.49 21.21 -32.81
C THR A 4 -59.03 22.20 -33.88
N VAL A 5 -57.71 22.33 -34.15
CA VAL A 5 -56.98 22.52 -35.44
C VAL A 5 -55.47 22.55 -35.08
N GLY A 6 -54.45 21.95 -35.72
CA GLY A 6 -54.30 21.21 -36.98
C GLY A 6 -53.02 21.67 -37.73
N VAL A 7 -52.26 20.69 -38.28
CA VAL A 7 -51.36 20.75 -39.47
C VAL A 7 -49.98 21.45 -39.24
N ALA A 8 -48.81 21.07 -39.77
CA ALA A 8 -48.40 20.26 -40.93
C ALA A 8 -46.89 19.90 -40.88
N ALA A 9 -46.50 18.78 -41.52
CA ALA A 9 -45.33 18.73 -42.40
C ALA A 9 -45.46 17.56 -43.40
N ALA A 10 -45.25 17.88 -44.68
CA ALA A 10 -45.50 17.08 -45.87
C ALA A 10 -44.21 16.39 -46.42
N PRO A 11 -44.31 15.52 -47.45
CA PRO A 11 -43.39 14.38 -47.69
C PRO A 11 -42.50 14.53 -48.95
N LEU A 12 -41.46 13.69 -49.08
CA LEU A 12 -40.75 13.43 -50.34
C LEU A 12 -40.30 11.96 -50.54
N ARG A 13 -41.09 11.27 -51.37
CA ARG A 13 -40.84 10.25 -52.44
C ARG A 13 -40.01 8.95 -52.26
N PRO A 14 -40.37 7.89 -53.02
CA PRO A 14 -39.91 6.51 -52.84
C PRO A 14 -38.96 6.01 -53.93
N ARG A 15 -37.88 5.32 -53.56
CA ARG A 15 -37.13 4.39 -54.43
C ARG A 15 -36.56 3.25 -53.60
N LEU A 16 -36.58 2.05 -54.20
CA LEU A 16 -35.98 0.78 -53.74
C LEU A 16 -36.86 -0.15 -52.89
N GLN A 17 -38.09 -0.40 -53.36
CA GLN A 17 -38.74 -1.71 -53.19
C GLN A 17 -38.75 -2.43 -54.55
N ASN A 18 -37.66 -3.10 -54.89
CA ASN A 18 -37.61 -4.17 -55.91
C ASN A 18 -36.21 -4.82 -55.99
N ARG A 19 -35.75 -5.44 -54.88
CA ARG A 19 -34.62 -6.40 -54.89
C ARG A 19 -34.73 -7.46 -53.80
N LEU A 20 -35.93 -7.96 -53.52
CA LEU A 20 -36.13 -9.09 -52.61
C LEU A 20 -37.20 -10.02 -53.18
N ARG A 21 -36.90 -10.70 -54.31
CA ARG A 21 -37.67 -11.85 -54.82
C ARG A 21 -36.95 -12.52 -56.01
N THR A 22 -35.80 -13.14 -55.74
CA THR A 22 -35.23 -14.26 -56.50
C THR A 22 -33.91 -14.65 -55.83
N VAL A 23 -33.97 -15.56 -54.86
CA VAL A 23 -33.13 -16.78 -54.73
C VAL A 23 -33.84 -17.62 -53.66
N ALA A 24 -34.84 -18.38 -54.08
CA ALA A 24 -35.36 -19.51 -53.31
C ALA A 24 -34.69 -20.77 -53.86
N SER A 25 -34.32 -21.69 -52.95
CA SER A 25 -33.67 -22.99 -53.15
C SER A 25 -32.13 -23.01 -53.19
N ALA A 26 -31.52 -23.01 -52.00
CA ALA A 26 -30.29 -23.76 -51.70
C ALA A 26 -30.32 -24.14 -50.21
N GLY A 27 -29.84 -25.34 -49.88
CA GLY A 27 -30.19 -26.10 -48.68
C GLY A 27 -29.85 -25.46 -47.32
N ARG A 28 -30.64 -25.87 -46.32
CA ARG A 28 -30.44 -25.57 -44.89
C ARG A 28 -29.11 -26.14 -44.38
N PRO A 29 -28.25 -25.37 -43.71
CA PRO A 29 -27.34 -25.93 -42.71
C PRO A 29 -28.08 -26.07 -41.37
N ALA A 30 -27.79 -27.16 -40.67
CA ALA A 30 -28.40 -27.49 -39.38
C ALA A 30 -28.17 -26.37 -38.35
N VAL A 31 -29.23 -26.01 -37.63
CA VAL A 31 -29.16 -25.16 -36.43
C VAL A 31 -28.41 -25.96 -35.37
N ALA A 32 -27.16 -25.57 -35.10
CA ALA A 32 -26.45 -26.04 -33.92
C ALA A 32 -27.17 -25.45 -32.70
N VAL A 33 -27.77 -26.33 -31.89
CA VAL A 33 -28.24 -25.99 -30.55
C VAL A 33 -27.03 -25.49 -29.78
N VAL A 34 -26.99 -24.18 -29.53
CA VAL A 34 -26.03 -23.57 -28.61
C VAL A 34 -26.34 -24.16 -27.24
N ALA A 35 -25.48 -25.06 -26.76
CA ALA A 35 -25.55 -25.55 -25.41
C ALA A 35 -25.52 -24.33 -24.47
N ALA A 36 -26.48 -24.27 -23.56
CA ALA A 36 -26.52 -23.25 -22.53
C ALA A 36 -25.15 -23.20 -21.82
N PRO A 37 -24.60 -22.00 -21.55
CA PRO A 37 -23.34 -21.89 -20.83
C PRO A 37 -23.45 -22.63 -19.50
N PRO A 38 -22.40 -23.35 -19.06
CA PRO A 38 -22.40 -23.97 -17.74
C PRO A 38 -22.67 -22.88 -16.70
N ALA A 39 -23.54 -23.18 -15.74
CA ALA A 39 -23.82 -22.27 -14.63
C ALA A 39 -22.48 -21.92 -13.93
N PRO A 40 -22.27 -20.65 -13.55
CA PRO A 40 -21.04 -20.27 -12.87
C PRO A 40 -20.90 -21.08 -11.57
N PRO A 41 -19.66 -21.50 -11.21
CA PRO A 41 -19.43 -22.20 -9.96
C PRO A 41 -19.90 -21.33 -8.80
N SER A 42 -20.74 -21.90 -7.93
CA SER A 42 -21.53 -21.20 -6.91
C SER A 42 -20.72 -20.66 -5.73
N THR A 43 -19.39 -20.69 -5.78
CA THR A 43 -18.50 -20.10 -4.78
C THR A 43 -17.16 -19.82 -5.44
N LEU A 44 -16.85 -18.55 -5.72
CA LEU A 44 -15.47 -18.13 -5.96
C LEU A 44 -14.66 -18.40 -4.68
N PRO A 45 -13.60 -19.21 -4.70
CA PRO A 45 -12.73 -19.35 -3.55
C PRO A 45 -11.99 -18.03 -3.32
N LEU A 46 -12.07 -17.49 -2.10
CA LEU A 46 -11.32 -16.30 -1.69
C LEU A 46 -9.83 -16.49 -2.05
N PRO A 47 -9.16 -15.50 -2.67
CA PRO A 47 -7.72 -15.55 -2.87
C PRO A 47 -7.03 -15.70 -1.51
N PRO A 48 -5.89 -16.40 -1.47
CA PRO A 48 -5.31 -16.78 -0.20
C PRO A 48 -4.81 -15.58 0.60
N ALA A 49 -5.33 -15.42 1.81
CA ALA A 49 -4.71 -14.58 2.83
C ALA A 49 -3.27 -15.06 3.02
N ARG A 50 -2.28 -14.16 2.82
CA ARG A 50 -0.83 -14.38 2.88
C ARG A 50 -0.48 -15.84 3.14
N GLU A 51 -0.59 -16.66 2.09
CA GLU A 51 -0.76 -18.10 2.24
C GLU A 51 0.44 -18.65 3.03
N ARG A 52 0.14 -19.11 4.26
CA ARG A 52 0.96 -20.06 5.01
C ARG A 52 1.38 -21.10 4.01
N THR A 53 2.67 -21.23 3.69
CA THR A 53 3.15 -22.31 2.81
C THR A 53 2.74 -23.61 3.50
N PRO A 54 1.68 -24.31 3.04
CA PRO A 54 1.16 -25.42 3.79
C PRO A 54 2.13 -26.59 3.59
N GLY A 55 2.86 -26.94 4.65
CA GLY A 55 3.83 -28.03 4.68
C GLY A 55 5.30 -27.66 4.89
N SER A 56 5.68 -26.39 5.11
CA SER A 56 7.09 -26.04 5.35
C SER A 56 7.52 -26.07 6.82
N LEU A 57 6.58 -26.05 7.77
CA LEU A 57 6.85 -26.02 9.21
C LEU A 57 6.07 -27.14 9.91
N THR A 58 6.72 -27.87 10.83
CA THR A 58 6.11 -28.99 11.56
C THR A 58 5.96 -28.65 13.04
N GLY A 59 4.81 -29.02 13.64
CA GLY A 59 4.60 -29.11 15.09
C GLY A 59 5.01 -27.85 15.89
N ASP A 60 6.23 -27.88 16.42
CA ASP A 60 6.79 -26.92 17.37
C ASP A 60 7.26 -25.59 16.73
N GLU A 61 7.37 -25.52 15.39
CA GLU A 61 7.78 -24.30 14.67
C GLU A 61 6.59 -23.45 14.19
N ASP A 62 5.36 -23.98 14.25
CA ASP A 62 4.16 -23.26 13.81
C ASP A 62 3.37 -22.71 15.02
N PRO A 63 3.38 -21.38 15.25
CA PRO A 63 2.78 -20.80 16.43
C PRO A 63 1.25 -20.83 16.45
N TRP A 64 0.59 -21.19 15.34
CA TRP A 64 -0.87 -21.33 15.29
C TRP A 64 -1.35 -22.74 15.64
N THR A 65 -0.46 -23.74 15.59
CA THR A 65 -0.81 -25.13 15.92
C THR A 65 -0.09 -25.66 17.16
N ASP A 66 1.01 -25.03 17.56
CA ASP A 66 1.77 -25.41 18.74
C ASP A 66 0.91 -25.24 20.02
N PRO A 67 0.72 -26.31 20.82
CA PRO A 67 -0.06 -26.27 22.06
C PRO A 67 0.39 -25.21 23.07
N ARG A 68 1.66 -24.78 23.02
CA ARG A 68 2.19 -23.71 23.88
C ARG A 68 1.52 -22.37 23.62
N TRP A 69 1.11 -22.11 22.38
CA TRP A 69 0.69 -20.78 21.91
C TRP A 69 -0.79 -20.68 21.54
N VAL A 70 -1.47 -21.79 21.23
CA VAL A 70 -2.88 -21.82 20.78
C VAL A 70 -3.86 -21.17 21.77
N GLY A 71 -3.56 -21.15 23.07
CA GLY A 71 -4.38 -20.51 24.10
C GLY A 71 -3.98 -19.07 24.44
N VAL A 72 -2.86 -18.59 23.91
CA VAL A 72 -2.26 -17.28 24.23
C VAL A 72 -2.69 -16.26 23.18
N LYS A 73 -3.14 -15.07 23.61
CA LYS A 73 -3.46 -13.98 22.70
C LYS A 73 -2.18 -13.23 22.32
N TRP A 74 -1.38 -13.83 21.44
CA TRP A 74 -0.08 -13.30 21.07
C TRP A 74 -0.14 -12.32 19.89
N THR A 75 0.86 -11.44 19.78
CA THR A 75 1.15 -10.61 18.61
C THR A 75 2.66 -10.48 18.41
N VAL A 76 3.10 -10.18 17.19
CA VAL A 76 4.50 -9.80 16.92
C VAL A 76 4.58 -8.29 16.70
N TYR A 77 5.59 -7.64 17.24
CA TYR A 77 5.94 -6.25 16.94
C TYR A 77 7.46 -6.15 16.75
N ARG A 78 7.90 -5.70 15.58
CA ARG A 78 9.32 -5.55 15.19
C ARG A 78 10.19 -6.74 15.62
N ASP A 79 9.79 -7.92 15.15
CA ASP A 79 10.45 -9.21 15.39
C ASP A 79 10.47 -9.68 16.87
N VAL A 80 9.62 -9.12 17.75
CA VAL A 80 9.44 -9.58 19.14
C VAL A 80 8.00 -10.00 19.38
N ALA A 81 7.80 -11.18 19.97
CA ALA A 81 6.48 -11.70 20.31
C ALA A 81 6.04 -11.29 21.72
N TYR A 82 4.82 -10.80 21.84
CA TYR A 82 4.22 -10.31 23.08
C TYR A 82 2.93 -11.05 23.42
N ASP A 83 2.69 -11.29 24.71
CA ASP A 83 1.41 -11.76 25.22
C ASP A 83 0.47 -10.59 25.53
N LEU A 84 -0.67 -10.53 24.84
CA LEU A 84 -1.70 -9.51 25.05
C LEU A 84 -2.76 -9.95 26.07
N THR A 85 -2.77 -11.20 26.51
CA THR A 85 -3.90 -11.84 27.21
C THR A 85 -4.39 -11.03 28.42
N ALA A 86 -3.48 -10.61 29.30
CA ALA A 86 -3.81 -9.82 30.49
C ALA A 86 -3.99 -8.31 30.21
N PHE A 87 -3.55 -7.83 29.04
CA PHE A 87 -3.54 -6.42 28.70
C PHE A 87 -4.79 -5.98 27.93
N MET A 88 -5.47 -6.89 27.22
CA MET A 88 -6.58 -6.52 26.35
C MET A 88 -7.69 -5.72 27.04
N ASP A 89 -8.05 -6.10 28.25
CA ASP A 89 -9.13 -5.44 29.00
C ASP A 89 -8.67 -4.14 29.69
N ARG A 90 -7.37 -3.85 29.64
CA ARG A 90 -6.75 -2.64 30.21
C ARG A 90 -6.31 -1.64 29.14
N HIS A 91 -6.46 -1.98 27.87
CA HIS A 91 -6.05 -1.10 26.78
C HIS A 91 -6.92 0.17 26.77
N PRO A 92 -6.34 1.39 26.70
CA PRO A 92 -7.11 2.64 26.79
C PRO A 92 -8.19 2.81 25.71
N ALA A 93 -7.97 2.26 24.52
CA ALA A 93 -8.94 2.28 23.42
C ALA A 93 -9.88 1.06 23.41
N GLY A 94 -9.89 0.26 24.47
CA GLY A 94 -10.65 -0.98 24.56
C GLY A 94 -9.98 -2.15 23.82
N SER A 95 -10.62 -3.32 23.91
CA SER A 95 -10.12 -4.56 23.31
C SER A 95 -10.47 -4.70 21.83
N PHE A 96 -11.43 -3.91 21.33
CA PHE A 96 -12.00 -4.01 20.00
C PHE A 96 -10.99 -3.89 18.85
N LEU A 97 -10.17 -2.84 18.84
CA LEU A 97 -9.11 -2.67 17.84
C LEU A 97 -7.93 -3.63 18.08
N LEU A 98 -7.63 -3.91 19.36
CA LEU A 98 -6.51 -4.76 19.73
C LEU A 98 -6.72 -6.22 19.30
N ARG A 99 -7.98 -6.67 19.12
CA ARG A 99 -8.28 -7.98 18.52
C ARG A 99 -7.69 -8.14 17.11
N LEU A 100 -7.55 -7.05 16.36
CA LEU A 100 -6.92 -7.04 15.03
C LEU A 100 -5.40 -7.24 15.11
N ALA A 101 -4.77 -7.24 16.28
CA ALA A 101 -3.36 -7.60 16.45
C ALA A 101 -3.15 -9.10 16.70
N ILE A 102 -4.17 -9.82 17.18
CA ILE A 102 -4.03 -11.21 17.64
C ILE A 102 -3.60 -12.12 16.48
N GLY A 103 -2.57 -12.94 16.72
CA GLY A 103 -2.14 -14.01 15.82
C GLY A 103 -1.46 -13.51 14.55
N ARG A 104 -0.87 -12.31 14.56
CA ARG A 104 -0.15 -11.74 13.41
C ARG A 104 0.97 -10.78 13.86
N ASP A 105 1.76 -10.31 12.90
CA ASP A 105 2.61 -9.14 13.09
C ASP A 105 1.74 -7.88 13.06
N CYS A 106 1.66 -7.18 14.18
CA CYS A 106 0.86 -5.97 14.33
C CYS A 106 1.67 -4.70 14.09
N THR A 107 2.91 -4.76 13.62
CA THR A 107 3.79 -3.58 13.50
C THR A 107 3.11 -2.44 12.74
N ALA A 108 2.59 -2.69 11.53
CA ALA A 108 1.90 -1.65 10.76
C ALA A 108 0.63 -1.11 11.46
N LEU A 109 -0.21 -2.00 12.01
CA LEU A 109 -1.42 -1.61 12.75
C LEU A 109 -1.08 -0.76 13.99
N PHE A 110 -0.02 -1.13 14.70
CA PHE A 110 0.38 -0.46 15.92
C PHE A 110 0.97 0.91 15.60
N GLU A 111 1.91 0.98 14.66
CA GLU A 111 2.64 2.22 14.38
C GLU A 111 1.78 3.28 13.68
N SER A 112 0.87 2.88 12.79
CA SER A 112 -0.03 3.83 12.08
C SER A 112 -1.16 4.39 12.96
N TYR A 113 -1.54 3.69 14.03
CA TYR A 113 -2.65 4.12 14.93
C TYR A 113 -2.19 4.96 16.12
N HIS A 114 -0.87 5.06 16.37
CA HIS A 114 -0.33 5.79 17.51
C HIS A 114 0.45 7.04 17.09
N LEU A 115 -0.18 8.20 17.23
CA LEU A 115 0.46 9.51 17.02
C LEU A 115 1.69 9.75 17.90
N ARG A 116 1.78 9.08 19.06
CA ARG A 116 2.87 9.23 20.04
C ARG A 116 3.61 7.91 20.22
N PRO A 117 4.45 7.50 19.24
CA PRO A 117 5.13 6.20 19.28
C PRO A 117 5.97 6.04 20.54
N GLU A 118 6.59 7.11 21.05
CA GLU A 118 7.42 7.06 22.25
C GLU A 118 6.65 6.58 23.50
N VAL A 119 5.37 6.98 23.63
CA VAL A 119 4.52 6.54 24.74
C VAL A 119 3.99 5.14 24.48
N ALA A 120 3.50 4.88 23.26
CA ALA A 120 2.91 3.60 22.90
C ALA A 120 3.92 2.46 23.03
N VAL A 121 5.13 2.64 22.50
CA VAL A 121 6.22 1.65 22.56
C VAL A 121 6.68 1.42 24.00
N SER A 122 6.75 2.46 24.83
CA SER A 122 7.05 2.32 26.25
C SER A 122 6.01 1.44 26.96
N ARG A 123 4.72 1.62 26.65
CA ARG A 123 3.65 0.76 27.17
C ARG A 123 3.75 -0.68 26.66
N LEU A 124 4.02 -0.87 25.37
CA LEU A 124 4.18 -2.19 24.75
C LEU A 124 5.33 -2.98 25.38
N ARG A 125 6.48 -2.34 25.64
CA ARG A 125 7.66 -2.97 26.25
C ARG A 125 7.44 -3.49 27.67
N MET A 126 6.37 -3.07 28.35
CA MET A 126 6.00 -3.59 29.66
C MET A 126 5.18 -4.90 29.57
N LEU A 127 4.74 -5.29 28.38
CA LEU A 127 4.01 -6.54 28.19
C LEU A 127 4.94 -7.76 28.28
N PRO A 128 4.43 -8.92 28.74
CA PRO A 128 5.23 -10.14 28.77
C PRO A 128 5.72 -10.51 27.37
N VAL A 129 7.02 -10.73 27.22
CA VAL A 129 7.65 -11.24 26.00
C VAL A 129 7.55 -12.76 26.00
N LEU A 130 7.09 -13.34 24.90
CA LEU A 130 7.03 -14.79 24.71
C LEU A 130 8.40 -15.31 24.29
N GLN A 131 9.13 -15.89 25.26
CA GLN A 131 10.42 -16.51 25.01
C GLN A 131 10.27 -17.74 24.10
N ASP A 132 11.27 -17.98 23.26
CA ASP A 132 11.32 -19.11 22.31
C ASP A 132 10.16 -19.15 21.29
N PHE A 133 9.43 -18.06 21.13
CA PHE A 133 8.37 -17.94 20.14
C PHE A 133 8.98 -17.91 18.72
N PRO A 134 8.47 -18.71 17.75
CA PRO A 134 9.00 -18.79 16.39
C PRO A 134 8.60 -17.58 15.54
N VAL A 135 9.15 -16.41 15.85
CA VAL A 135 8.82 -15.14 15.15
C VAL A 135 9.04 -15.22 13.64
N HIS A 136 10.07 -15.95 13.21
CA HIS A 136 10.41 -16.15 11.80
C HIS A 136 9.31 -16.89 10.99
N ALA A 137 8.43 -17.64 11.67
CA ALA A 137 7.28 -18.29 11.06
C ALA A 137 6.12 -17.31 10.81
N VAL A 138 6.14 -16.13 11.47
CA VAL A 138 5.09 -15.13 11.33
C VAL A 138 5.36 -14.22 10.13
N PRO A 139 4.39 -14.07 9.21
CA PRO A 139 4.56 -13.15 8.09
C PRO A 139 4.73 -11.70 8.57
N ARG A 140 5.80 -11.03 8.13
CA ARG A 140 6.21 -9.68 8.58
C ARG A 140 5.33 -8.55 8.07
N ALA A 141 4.95 -7.60 8.92
CA ALA A 141 4.24 -6.41 8.50
C ALA A 141 5.22 -5.29 8.06
N PRO A 142 4.79 -4.36 7.18
CA PRO A 142 5.51 -3.11 6.94
C PRO A 142 5.74 -2.31 8.23
N ARG A 143 6.71 -1.41 8.20
CA ARG A 143 7.17 -0.62 9.37
C ARG A 143 6.94 0.88 9.14
N PRO A 144 5.75 1.42 9.45
CA PRO A 144 5.46 2.85 9.31
C PRO A 144 6.51 3.77 9.93
N ASN A 145 7.04 3.44 11.11
CA ASN A 145 8.03 4.28 11.79
C ASN A 145 9.42 4.28 11.15
N ASP A 146 9.68 3.44 10.15
CA ASP A 146 10.93 3.47 9.39
C ASP A 146 10.85 4.46 8.20
N SER A 147 9.66 4.97 7.89
CA SER A 147 9.44 5.98 6.84
C SER A 147 9.79 7.39 7.32
N GLU A 148 10.80 8.01 6.70
CA GLU A 148 11.21 9.37 7.04
C GLU A 148 10.09 10.39 6.75
N ILE A 149 9.44 10.28 5.59
CA ILE A 149 8.35 11.18 5.18
C ILE A 149 7.14 11.05 6.11
N TYR A 150 6.76 9.82 6.50
CA TYR A 150 5.67 9.61 7.44
C TYR A 150 5.96 10.24 8.80
N ASN A 151 7.16 10.02 9.33
CA ASN A 151 7.57 10.58 10.62
C ASN A 151 7.59 12.11 10.58
N ALA A 152 8.12 12.72 9.51
CA ALA A 152 8.12 14.18 9.33
C ALA A 152 6.70 14.75 9.30
N ILE A 153 5.79 14.12 8.55
CA ILE A 153 4.37 14.52 8.49
C ILE A 153 3.73 14.36 9.88
N ARG A 154 3.90 13.20 10.54
CA ARG A 154 3.32 12.94 11.86
C ARG A 154 3.77 13.97 12.89
N ASP A 155 5.06 14.29 12.92
CA ASP A 155 5.60 15.22 13.90
C ASP A 155 5.03 16.63 13.69
N ARG A 156 4.89 17.07 12.43
CA ARG A 156 4.20 18.33 12.10
C ARG A 156 2.72 18.30 12.43
N VAL A 157 2.02 17.19 12.18
CA VAL A 157 0.60 17.05 12.57
C VAL A 157 0.45 17.20 14.08
N ARG A 158 1.35 16.61 14.88
CA ARG A 158 1.34 16.77 16.33
C ARG A 158 1.57 18.22 16.75
N THR A 159 2.58 18.89 16.20
CA THR A 159 3.03 20.21 16.65
C THR A 159 2.25 21.38 16.05
N GLU A 160 1.66 21.23 14.85
CA GLU A 160 0.93 22.29 14.16
C GLU A 160 -0.60 22.14 14.33
N VAL A 161 -1.13 20.92 14.29
CA VAL A 161 -2.59 20.67 14.38
C VAL A 161 -3.03 20.42 15.83
N PHE A 162 -2.23 19.69 16.60
CA PHE A 162 -2.59 19.27 17.97
C PHE A 162 -1.72 19.88 19.06
N ALA A 163 -1.08 21.01 18.78
CA ALA A 163 -0.21 21.72 19.72
C ALA A 163 -0.88 21.89 21.10
N GLY A 164 -0.22 21.38 22.15
CA GLY A 164 -0.71 21.48 23.53
C GLY A 164 -1.90 20.57 23.88
N ASN A 165 -2.39 19.78 22.92
CA ASN A 165 -3.52 18.86 23.07
C ASN A 165 -3.17 17.42 22.62
N GLU A 166 -1.89 17.12 22.43
CA GLU A 166 -1.40 15.83 21.92
C GLU A 166 -1.75 14.68 22.87
N ALA A 167 -1.89 14.99 24.18
CA ALA A 167 -2.22 14.02 25.22
C ALA A 167 -3.73 13.94 25.56
N THR A 168 -4.54 14.90 25.12
CA THR A 168 -5.97 14.99 25.52
C THR A 168 -6.89 14.13 24.65
N GLY A 169 -6.36 13.55 23.56
CA GLY A 169 -7.15 12.81 22.59
C GLY A 169 -7.91 13.69 21.61
N ALA A 170 -7.51 14.96 21.47
CA ALA A 170 -8.13 15.93 20.57
C ALA A 170 -8.23 15.44 19.12
N HIS A 171 -7.30 14.61 18.66
CA HIS A 171 -7.33 13.98 17.34
C HIS A 171 -8.55 13.07 17.08
N ARG A 172 -9.30 12.68 18.12
CA ARG A 172 -10.53 11.85 18.03
C ARG A 172 -11.81 12.64 18.31
N SER A 173 -11.76 13.96 18.17
CA SER A 173 -12.88 14.86 18.52
C SER A 173 -13.29 15.72 17.33
N GLY A 174 -14.39 16.46 17.47
CA GLY A 174 -14.89 17.41 16.48
C GLY A 174 -15.85 16.82 15.45
N SER A 175 -15.98 15.49 15.37
CA SER A 175 -16.92 14.80 14.48
C SER A 175 -18.31 14.60 15.10
N GLU A 176 -18.54 14.98 16.36
CA GLU A 176 -19.78 14.71 17.09
C GLU A 176 -21.00 15.34 16.41
N GLY A 177 -20.87 16.58 15.93
CA GLY A 177 -21.93 17.28 15.20
C GLY A 177 -22.29 16.61 13.87
N ALA A 178 -21.29 16.13 13.14
CA ALA A 178 -21.48 15.39 11.89
C ALA A 178 -22.15 14.04 12.15
N ALA A 179 -21.68 13.29 13.16
CA ALA A 179 -22.28 12.02 13.57
C ALA A 179 -23.75 12.21 14.00
N ALA A 180 -24.05 13.23 14.82
CA ALA A 180 -25.42 13.54 15.24
C ALA A 180 -26.33 13.90 14.07
N THR A 181 -25.82 14.65 13.09
CA THR A 181 -26.58 15.04 11.89
C THR A 181 -26.88 13.83 11.00
N ILE A 182 -25.89 12.96 10.77
CA ILE A 182 -26.05 11.76 9.95
C ILE A 182 -27.02 10.77 10.62
N LEU A 183 -26.86 10.52 11.93
CA LEU A 183 -27.75 9.64 12.66
C LEU A 183 -29.16 10.21 12.77
N GLY A 184 -29.30 11.53 12.95
CA GLY A 184 -30.59 12.22 12.92
C GLY A 184 -31.28 12.10 11.56
N TYR A 185 -30.53 12.26 10.46
CA TYR A 185 -31.02 12.05 9.10
C TYR A 185 -31.43 10.59 8.88
N ALA A 186 -30.63 9.62 9.31
CA ALA A 186 -30.94 8.19 9.19
C ALA A 186 -32.22 7.83 9.96
N ALA A 187 -32.40 8.34 11.18
CA ALA A 187 -33.61 8.14 11.97
C ALA A 187 -34.85 8.80 11.33
N ALA A 188 -34.71 10.03 10.83
CA ALA A 188 -35.80 10.75 10.16
C ALA A 188 -36.22 10.07 8.84
N SER A 189 -35.24 9.69 8.02
CA SER A 189 -35.49 8.97 6.77
C SER A 189 -36.07 7.58 7.01
N TYR A 190 -35.63 6.88 8.06
CA TYR A 190 -36.24 5.61 8.46
C TYR A 190 -37.69 5.79 8.95
N THR A 191 -37.99 6.86 9.69
CA THR A 191 -39.37 7.16 10.11
C THR A 191 -40.27 7.41 8.89
N LEU A 192 -39.77 8.14 7.88
CA LEU A 192 -40.48 8.34 6.62
C LEU A 192 -40.66 7.01 5.86
N TYR A 193 -39.63 6.17 5.82
CA TYR A 193 -39.67 4.86 5.19
C TYR A 193 -40.66 3.91 5.86
N ALA A 194 -40.66 3.85 7.19
CA ALA A 194 -41.53 2.99 7.98
C ALA A 194 -43.00 3.42 7.93
N THR A 195 -43.29 4.68 7.62
CA THR A 195 -44.67 5.20 7.51
C THR A 195 -45.21 5.17 6.08
N ASN A 196 -44.34 5.34 5.08
CA ASN A 196 -44.69 5.31 3.67
C ASN A 196 -43.56 4.68 2.82
N PRO A 197 -43.38 3.35 2.87
CA PRO A 197 -42.32 2.69 2.13
C PRO A 197 -42.60 2.76 0.63
N GLY A 198 -41.60 3.20 -0.13
CA GLY A 198 -41.71 3.35 -1.57
C GLY A 198 -40.41 3.87 -2.16
N LEU A 199 -40.42 4.22 -3.44
CA LEU A 199 -39.23 4.65 -4.15
C LEU A 199 -38.53 5.82 -3.43
N MET A 200 -39.22 6.95 -3.22
CA MET A 200 -38.59 8.15 -2.64
C MET A 200 -38.08 7.95 -1.20
N SER A 201 -38.87 7.34 -0.33
CA SER A 201 -38.45 7.09 1.06
C SER A 201 -37.30 6.07 1.14
N GLY A 202 -37.30 5.07 0.25
CA GLY A 202 -36.19 4.13 0.08
C GLY A 202 -34.91 4.80 -0.42
N LEU A 203 -34.98 5.69 -1.42
CA LEU A 203 -33.82 6.46 -1.90
C LEU A 203 -33.22 7.31 -0.75
N LEU A 204 -34.06 8.01 0.01
CA LEU A 204 -33.62 8.84 1.13
C LEU A 204 -32.97 8.03 2.24
N LEU A 205 -33.57 6.89 2.60
CA LEU A 205 -33.01 5.96 3.59
C LEU A 205 -31.69 5.35 3.07
N GLY A 206 -31.60 5.04 1.77
CA GLY A 206 -30.38 4.51 1.14
C GLY A 206 -29.21 5.49 1.23
N LEU A 207 -29.48 6.78 1.04
CA LEU A 207 -28.49 7.83 1.27
C LEU A 207 -28.07 7.91 2.74
N GLY A 208 -29.01 7.74 3.67
CA GLY A 208 -28.72 7.69 5.11
C GLY A 208 -27.85 6.49 5.48
N GLY A 209 -28.15 5.33 4.92
CA GLY A 209 -27.32 4.13 5.02
C GLY A 209 -25.91 4.35 4.47
N ALA A 210 -25.77 5.03 3.32
CA ALA A 210 -24.48 5.33 2.75
C ALA A 210 -23.66 6.29 3.63
N TRP A 211 -24.25 7.36 4.17
CA TRP A 211 -23.52 8.28 5.07
C TRP A 211 -23.19 7.66 6.43
N CYS A 212 -24.06 6.79 6.96
CA CYS A 212 -23.68 5.95 8.11
C CYS A 212 -22.47 5.07 7.77
N GLY A 213 -22.44 4.50 6.56
CA GLY A 213 -21.34 3.69 6.03
C GLY A 213 -20.03 4.46 5.86
N LEU A 214 -20.05 5.62 5.21
CA LEU A 214 -18.85 6.42 4.89
C LEU A 214 -18.27 7.13 6.11
N THR A 215 -19.11 7.54 7.05
CA THR A 215 -18.68 8.41 8.17
C THR A 215 -18.78 7.70 9.52
N VAL A 216 -19.98 7.28 9.92
CA VAL A 216 -20.24 6.83 11.30
C VAL A 216 -19.54 5.51 11.59
N GLN A 217 -19.84 4.47 10.81
CA GLN A 217 -19.25 3.15 11.01
C GLN A 217 -17.77 3.15 10.69
N HIS A 218 -17.37 3.82 9.60
CA HIS A 218 -15.99 3.88 9.13
C HIS A 218 -15.07 4.46 10.22
N CYS A 219 -15.32 5.70 10.65
CA CYS A 219 -14.48 6.34 11.67
C CYS A 219 -14.63 5.66 13.04
N GLY A 220 -15.81 5.12 13.37
CA GLY A 220 -16.02 4.32 14.59
C GLY A 220 -15.15 3.08 14.59
N ASN A 221 -15.09 2.36 13.47
CA ASN A 221 -14.29 1.15 13.32
C ASN A 221 -12.78 1.42 13.32
N HIS A 222 -12.32 2.64 13.03
CA HIS A 222 -10.93 3.08 13.25
C HIS A 222 -10.63 3.59 14.66
N GLY A 223 -11.64 3.76 15.51
CA GLY A 223 -11.49 4.39 16.82
C GLY A 223 -11.29 5.90 16.76
N ALA A 224 -11.68 6.55 15.67
CA ALA A 224 -11.41 7.95 15.37
C ALA A 224 -12.53 8.91 15.83
N MET A 225 -13.66 8.40 16.35
CA MET A 225 -14.82 9.23 16.73
C MET A 225 -14.82 9.69 18.19
N SER A 226 -14.10 8.99 19.07
CA SER A 226 -14.10 9.33 20.49
C SER A 226 -12.87 8.78 21.22
N THR A 227 -12.54 9.39 22.35
CA THR A 227 -11.60 8.79 23.33
C THR A 227 -12.23 7.62 24.09
N LYS A 228 -13.55 7.49 24.09
CA LYS A 228 -14.27 6.39 24.76
C LYS A 228 -14.43 5.20 23.82
N ALA A 229 -13.85 4.06 24.18
CA ALA A 229 -13.88 2.83 23.39
C ALA A 229 -15.31 2.41 22.98
N TRP A 230 -16.24 2.35 23.94
CA TRP A 230 -17.61 1.92 23.69
C TRP A 230 -18.37 2.80 22.68
N VAL A 231 -18.02 4.09 22.58
CA VAL A 231 -18.63 4.99 21.58
C VAL A 231 -18.19 4.57 20.19
N ASN A 232 -16.90 4.34 19.99
CA ASN A 232 -16.36 3.87 18.71
C ASN A 232 -16.92 2.49 18.34
N GLU A 233 -17.01 1.56 19.30
CA GLU A 233 -17.63 0.24 19.10
C GLU A 233 -19.10 0.36 18.67
N ALA A 234 -19.88 1.22 19.33
CA ALA A 234 -21.28 1.45 18.97
C ALA A 234 -21.44 2.10 17.58
N MET A 235 -20.58 3.08 17.26
CA MET A 235 -20.60 3.71 15.93
C MET A 235 -20.16 2.73 14.84
N GLY A 236 -19.12 1.94 15.09
CA GLY A 236 -18.64 0.89 14.18
C GLY A 236 -19.68 -0.20 13.93
N ALA A 237 -20.42 -0.62 14.96
CA ALA A 237 -21.50 -1.60 14.86
C ALA A 237 -22.70 -1.11 14.04
N MET A 238 -22.78 0.19 13.70
CA MET A 238 -23.81 0.69 12.78
C MET A 238 -23.70 0.05 11.40
N ASP A 239 -22.52 -0.44 11.01
CA ASP A 239 -22.36 -1.20 9.75
C ASP A 239 -23.28 -2.43 9.72
N ASP A 240 -23.37 -3.16 10.85
CA ASP A 240 -24.22 -4.35 10.96
C ASP A 240 -25.72 -3.99 10.77
N LEU A 241 -26.13 -2.79 11.19
CA LEU A 241 -27.52 -2.31 11.09
C LEU A 241 -27.88 -1.83 9.68
N ILE A 242 -26.91 -1.26 8.94
CA ILE A 242 -27.11 -0.82 7.55
C ILE A 242 -26.83 -1.93 6.52
N GLY A 243 -26.64 -3.17 7.01
CA GLY A 243 -26.58 -4.38 6.22
C GLY A 243 -25.17 -4.92 5.98
N GLY A 244 -24.11 -4.22 6.40
CA GLY A 244 -22.73 -4.68 6.30
C GLY A 244 -22.34 -5.69 7.38
N SER A 245 -21.04 -5.74 7.66
CA SER A 245 -20.44 -6.49 8.74
C SER A 245 -19.25 -5.71 9.29
N SER A 246 -19.46 -5.05 10.41
CA SER A 246 -18.42 -4.36 11.18
C SER A 246 -17.27 -5.30 11.58
N LEU A 247 -17.49 -6.61 11.61
CA LEU A 247 -16.43 -7.58 11.84
C LEU A 247 -15.59 -7.82 10.57
N ALA A 248 -16.23 -8.25 9.47
CA ALA A 248 -15.53 -8.55 8.23
C ALA A 248 -14.85 -7.30 7.68
N TRP A 249 -15.55 -6.16 7.71
CA TRP A 249 -15.06 -4.86 7.29
C TRP A 249 -13.76 -4.47 7.99
N ARG A 250 -13.60 -4.72 9.30
CA ARG A 250 -12.35 -4.37 9.99
C ARG A 250 -11.16 -5.22 9.54
N TYR A 251 -11.36 -6.50 9.25
CA TYR A 251 -10.27 -7.34 8.75
C TYR A 251 -9.94 -7.04 7.29
N HIS A 252 -10.96 -6.83 6.46
CA HIS A 252 -10.81 -6.39 5.08
C HIS A 252 -10.09 -5.05 5.06
N HIS A 253 -10.70 -4.04 5.68
CA HIS A 253 -10.24 -2.68 5.53
C HIS A 253 -8.98 -2.37 6.35
N GLN A 254 -8.90 -2.77 7.62
CA GLN A 254 -7.76 -2.38 8.46
C GLN A 254 -6.56 -3.32 8.33
N VAL A 255 -6.79 -4.63 8.18
CA VAL A 255 -5.70 -5.62 8.15
C VAL A 255 -5.23 -5.87 6.72
N SER A 256 -6.14 -5.99 5.75
CA SER A 256 -5.78 -6.19 4.36
C SER A 256 -5.50 -4.86 3.65
N HIS A 257 -6.48 -3.96 3.56
CA HIS A 257 -6.37 -2.74 2.75
C HIS A 257 -5.41 -1.68 3.32
N HIS A 258 -5.58 -1.22 4.57
CA HIS A 258 -4.76 -0.14 5.12
C HIS A 258 -3.27 -0.50 5.27
N ILE A 259 -2.97 -1.74 5.64
CA ILE A 259 -1.57 -2.17 5.76
C ILE A 259 -0.91 -2.27 4.38
N HIS A 260 -1.67 -2.73 3.38
CA HIS A 260 -1.16 -3.17 2.09
C HIS A 260 -1.80 -2.46 0.90
N CYS A 261 -2.17 -1.18 1.02
CA CYS A 261 -2.98 -0.44 0.04
C CYS A 261 -2.49 -0.61 -1.41
N ASN A 262 -3.34 -1.13 -2.29
CA ASN A 262 -3.05 -1.47 -3.68
C ASN A 262 -1.89 -2.47 -3.90
N ASP A 263 -1.53 -3.26 -2.90
CA ASP A 263 -0.60 -4.38 -3.02
C ASP A 263 -1.33 -5.72 -3.30
N GLU A 264 -0.59 -6.82 -3.43
CA GLU A 264 -1.15 -8.16 -3.65
C GLU A 264 -2.00 -8.70 -2.49
N LEU A 265 -1.83 -8.14 -1.28
CA LEU A 265 -2.58 -8.51 -0.09
C LEU A 265 -3.80 -7.63 0.15
N ASP A 266 -4.03 -6.62 -0.69
CA ASP A 266 -5.19 -5.74 -0.60
C ASP A 266 -6.42 -6.40 -1.23
N GLU A 267 -7.44 -6.64 -0.42
CA GLU A 267 -8.72 -7.17 -0.87
C GLU A 267 -9.42 -6.21 -1.84
N ASP A 268 -9.21 -4.90 -1.76
CA ASP A 268 -9.82 -3.94 -2.71
C ASP A 268 -9.29 -4.09 -4.14
N VAL A 269 -8.12 -4.72 -4.31
CA VAL A 269 -7.60 -5.08 -5.63
C VAL A 269 -8.44 -6.19 -6.27
N VAL A 270 -8.98 -7.12 -5.47
CA VAL A 270 -9.63 -8.37 -5.93
C VAL A 270 -11.13 -8.45 -5.65
N SER A 271 -11.69 -7.61 -4.78
CA SER A 271 -13.06 -7.73 -4.26
C SER A 271 -14.15 -7.63 -5.33
N ALA A 272 -13.87 -6.90 -6.43
CA ALA A 272 -14.78 -6.80 -7.56
C ALA A 272 -14.47 -7.81 -8.70
N PHE A 273 -13.37 -8.55 -8.61
CA PHE A 273 -12.99 -9.56 -9.60
C PHE A 273 -13.86 -10.83 -9.44
N PRO A 274 -14.26 -11.53 -10.53
CA PRO A 274 -13.91 -11.27 -11.92
C PRO A 274 -14.78 -10.23 -12.63
N LEU A 275 -15.83 -9.70 -12.00
CA LEU A 275 -16.80 -8.81 -12.64
C LEU A 275 -16.17 -7.49 -13.11
N LEU A 276 -15.38 -6.83 -12.26
CA LEU A 276 -14.57 -5.66 -12.58
C LEU A 276 -13.10 -5.99 -12.32
N ARG A 277 -12.24 -5.45 -13.17
CA ARG A 277 -10.79 -5.54 -13.05
C ARG A 277 -10.27 -4.16 -12.65
N PHE A 278 -9.86 -4.03 -11.40
CA PHE A 278 -9.30 -2.80 -10.84
C PHE A 278 -7.78 -2.70 -10.94
N ASP A 279 -7.11 -3.77 -11.36
CA ASP A 279 -5.66 -3.86 -11.38
C ASP A 279 -5.16 -4.65 -12.59
N PRO A 280 -4.13 -4.16 -13.31
CA PRO A 280 -3.58 -4.84 -14.47
C PRO A 280 -2.90 -6.18 -14.12
N ARG A 281 -2.47 -6.39 -12.87
CA ARG A 281 -1.88 -7.66 -12.42
C ARG A 281 -2.87 -8.82 -12.45
N LEU A 282 -4.17 -8.54 -12.42
CA LEU A 282 -5.21 -9.57 -12.50
C LEU A 282 -5.43 -10.06 -13.93
N PRO A 283 -5.86 -11.32 -14.13
CA PRO A 283 -6.17 -11.86 -15.45
C PRO A 283 -7.22 -11.02 -16.20
N ARG A 284 -7.04 -10.87 -17.51
CA ARG A 284 -7.97 -10.15 -18.38
C ARG A 284 -9.00 -11.10 -18.98
N HIS A 285 -10.29 -10.78 -18.81
CA HIS A 285 -11.40 -11.41 -19.52
C HIS A 285 -11.87 -10.52 -20.69
N TRP A 286 -12.50 -11.13 -21.70
CA TRP A 286 -12.93 -10.43 -22.91
C TRP A 286 -13.89 -9.27 -22.65
N TYR A 287 -14.71 -9.36 -21.59
CA TYR A 287 -15.70 -8.34 -21.25
C TYR A 287 -15.08 -7.15 -20.51
N HIS A 288 -13.91 -7.27 -19.87
CA HIS A 288 -13.26 -6.17 -19.14
C HIS A 288 -12.98 -4.95 -20.02
N ARG A 289 -12.81 -5.12 -21.34
CA ARG A 289 -12.69 -3.99 -22.29
C ARG A 289 -13.89 -3.04 -22.29
N TYR A 290 -15.05 -3.47 -21.78
CA TYR A 290 -16.28 -2.69 -21.69
C TYR A 290 -16.64 -2.27 -20.26
N GLN A 291 -15.77 -2.54 -19.28
CA GLN A 291 -16.08 -2.36 -17.86
C GLN A 291 -16.36 -0.91 -17.49
N ALA A 292 -15.70 0.05 -18.13
CA ALA A 292 -16.00 1.46 -17.92
C ALA A 292 -17.47 1.83 -18.23
N ALA A 293 -18.14 1.07 -19.09
CA ALA A 293 -19.56 1.25 -19.40
C ALA A 293 -20.46 0.43 -18.47
N TYR A 294 -20.22 -0.87 -18.31
CA TYR A 294 -21.13 -1.73 -17.54
C TYR A 294 -20.94 -1.62 -16.01
N MET A 295 -19.85 -1.05 -15.51
CA MET A 295 -19.62 -0.88 -14.07
C MET A 295 -20.76 -0.12 -13.38
N TRP A 296 -21.38 0.85 -14.06
CA TRP A 296 -22.52 1.60 -13.53
C TRP A 296 -23.76 0.73 -13.33
N ALA A 297 -23.90 -0.36 -14.09
CA ALA A 297 -24.93 -1.37 -13.88
C ALA A 297 -24.52 -2.41 -12.82
N ALA A 298 -23.21 -2.59 -12.58
CA ALA A 298 -22.68 -3.45 -11.53
C ALA A 298 -22.72 -2.81 -10.14
N PHE A 299 -22.49 -1.49 -10.03
CA PHE A 299 -22.44 -0.77 -8.76
C PHE A 299 -23.70 -0.95 -7.90
N PRO A 300 -24.94 -0.91 -8.43
CA PRO A 300 -26.13 -1.21 -7.67
C PRO A 300 -26.17 -2.59 -6.99
N LEU A 301 -25.30 -3.53 -7.40
CA LEU A 301 -25.21 -4.87 -6.84
C LEU A 301 -24.19 -4.99 -5.69
N LEU A 302 -23.50 -3.90 -5.33
CA LEU A 302 -22.47 -3.91 -4.28
C LEU A 302 -23.00 -4.47 -2.96
N GLN A 303 -24.20 -4.07 -2.52
CA GLN A 303 -24.75 -4.57 -1.27
C GLN A 303 -25.00 -6.07 -1.29
N LEU A 304 -25.41 -6.63 -2.44
CA LEU A 304 -25.55 -8.08 -2.59
C LEU A 304 -24.18 -8.78 -2.49
N ALA A 305 -23.15 -8.20 -3.11
CA ALA A 305 -21.79 -8.72 -3.01
C ALA A 305 -21.31 -8.72 -1.55
N PHE A 306 -21.56 -7.65 -0.79
CA PHE A 306 -21.25 -7.59 0.65
C PHE A 306 -22.00 -8.65 1.45
N GLN A 307 -23.30 -8.91 1.18
CA GLN A 307 -24.00 -9.99 1.90
C GLN A 307 -23.34 -11.34 1.72
N VAL A 308 -22.96 -11.65 0.47
CA VAL A 308 -22.31 -12.92 0.15
C VAL A 308 -20.92 -12.97 0.79
N GLY A 309 -20.14 -11.91 0.67
CA GLY A 309 -18.80 -11.78 1.25
C GLY A 309 -18.81 -11.90 2.78
N ASP A 310 -19.72 -11.21 3.45
CA ASP A 310 -19.86 -11.25 4.91
C ASP A 310 -20.17 -12.66 5.41
N MET A 311 -21.11 -13.35 4.75
CA MET A 311 -21.46 -14.73 5.13
C MET A 311 -20.31 -15.69 4.85
N GLN A 312 -19.60 -15.54 3.72
CA GLN A 312 -18.39 -16.30 3.44
C GLN A 312 -17.31 -16.05 4.50
N ALA A 313 -17.12 -14.79 4.91
CA ALA A 313 -16.16 -14.44 5.94
C ALA A 313 -16.52 -15.07 7.29
N LEU A 314 -17.79 -14.99 7.70
CA LEU A 314 -18.25 -15.62 8.94
C LEU A 314 -18.05 -17.14 8.94
N ILE A 315 -18.38 -17.82 7.83
CA ILE A 315 -18.25 -19.28 7.68
C ILE A 315 -16.78 -19.71 7.67
N THR A 316 -15.95 -19.01 6.89
CA THR A 316 -14.55 -19.42 6.66
C THR A 316 -13.59 -18.86 7.70
N GLY A 317 -14.00 -17.86 8.48
CA GLY A 317 -13.15 -17.18 9.44
C GLY A 317 -12.09 -16.28 8.80
N ARG A 318 -12.24 -15.90 7.53
CA ARG A 318 -11.28 -15.09 6.78
C ARG A 318 -11.95 -14.22 5.72
N THR A 319 -11.28 -13.15 5.36
CA THR A 319 -11.56 -12.31 4.19
C THR A 319 -10.31 -12.31 3.29
N ALA A 320 -10.37 -11.82 2.06
CA ALA A 320 -9.16 -11.83 1.22
C ALA A 320 -8.04 -11.01 1.91
N GLY A 321 -6.81 -11.51 1.86
CA GLY A 321 -5.68 -10.84 2.53
C GLY A 321 -5.65 -10.91 4.07
N ALA A 322 -6.74 -11.31 4.76
CA ALA A 322 -6.78 -11.31 6.23
C ALA A 322 -7.58 -12.46 6.88
N THR A 323 -6.93 -13.20 7.78
CA THR A 323 -7.60 -14.19 8.65
C THR A 323 -8.11 -13.54 9.93
N MET A 324 -9.31 -13.91 10.39
CA MET A 324 -9.98 -13.31 11.56
C MET A 324 -9.61 -13.96 12.89
N TYR A 325 -8.32 -14.06 13.21
CA TYR A 325 -7.82 -14.77 14.41
C TYR A 325 -8.42 -14.26 15.74
N GLY A 326 -8.63 -12.95 15.88
CA GLY A 326 -9.14 -12.33 17.11
C GLY A 326 -10.65 -12.21 17.21
N ALA A 327 -11.40 -12.70 16.22
CA ALA A 327 -12.85 -12.55 16.16
C ALA A 327 -13.57 -13.40 17.22
N THR A 328 -14.31 -12.74 18.10
CA THR A 328 -15.04 -13.38 19.19
C THR A 328 -16.40 -13.92 18.76
N THR A 329 -16.95 -14.88 19.51
CA THR A 329 -18.33 -15.35 19.31
C THR A 329 -19.35 -14.22 19.45
N ALA A 330 -19.10 -13.25 20.34
CA ALA A 330 -19.96 -12.10 20.53
C ALA A 330 -20.00 -11.18 19.29
N GLU A 331 -18.85 -10.89 18.67
CA GLU A 331 -18.79 -10.11 17.41
C GLU A 331 -19.43 -10.88 16.25
N ARG A 332 -19.25 -12.20 16.18
CA ARG A 332 -19.93 -13.01 15.16
C ARG A 332 -21.45 -12.99 15.36
N ALA A 333 -21.90 -13.07 16.61
CA ALA A 333 -23.33 -12.96 16.94
C ALA A 333 -23.87 -11.56 16.65
N SER A 334 -23.10 -10.49 16.89
CA SER A 334 -23.55 -9.12 16.60
C SER A 334 -23.83 -8.93 15.11
N VAL A 335 -22.98 -9.46 14.22
CA VAL A 335 -23.21 -9.39 12.78
C VAL A 335 -24.49 -10.12 12.38
N ILE A 336 -24.73 -11.33 12.92
CA ILE A 336 -25.96 -12.09 12.61
C ILE A 336 -27.20 -11.33 13.10
N LEU A 337 -27.17 -10.83 14.34
CA LEU A 337 -28.26 -10.05 14.91
C LEU A 337 -28.50 -8.75 14.15
N GLY A 338 -27.43 -8.08 13.72
CA GLY A 338 -27.50 -6.88 12.89
C GLY A 338 -28.10 -7.14 11.53
N LYS A 339 -27.74 -8.25 10.85
CA LYS A 339 -28.39 -8.64 9.59
C LYS A 339 -29.87 -8.97 9.76
N LEU A 340 -30.24 -9.65 10.85
CA LEU A 340 -31.65 -9.90 11.18
C LEU A 340 -32.41 -8.59 11.44
N ALA A 341 -31.80 -7.65 12.18
CA ALA A 341 -32.36 -6.33 12.42
C ALA A 341 -32.49 -5.55 11.11
N HIS A 342 -31.45 -5.55 10.27
CA HIS A 342 -31.41 -4.88 8.98
C HIS A 342 -32.57 -5.33 8.08
N TYR A 343 -32.70 -6.65 7.82
CA TYR A 343 -33.80 -7.17 7.00
C TYR A 343 -35.16 -7.10 7.68
N GLY A 344 -35.18 -7.16 9.02
CA GLY A 344 -36.38 -6.92 9.81
C GLY A 344 -36.95 -5.52 9.59
N LEU A 345 -36.09 -4.50 9.68
CA LEU A 345 -36.45 -3.09 9.54
C LEU A 345 -36.64 -2.68 8.08
N LEU A 346 -35.78 -3.16 7.17
CA LEU A 346 -35.82 -2.77 5.76
C LEU A 346 -36.94 -3.47 4.99
N LEU A 347 -37.22 -4.75 5.28
CA LEU A 347 -38.14 -5.56 4.48
C LEU A 347 -39.33 -6.08 5.30
N ALA A 348 -39.09 -6.79 6.41
CA ALA A 348 -40.16 -7.52 7.10
C ALA A 348 -41.23 -6.59 7.72
N LEU A 349 -40.81 -5.50 8.36
CA LEU A 349 -41.72 -4.54 8.98
C LEU A 349 -42.56 -3.79 7.94
N PRO A 350 -41.97 -3.16 6.88
CA PRO A 350 -42.76 -2.57 5.79
C PRO A 350 -43.69 -3.57 5.11
N TRP A 351 -43.26 -4.83 4.96
CA TRP A 351 -44.08 -5.87 4.36
C TRP A 351 -45.34 -6.14 5.19
N ALA A 352 -45.18 -6.26 6.52
CA ALA A 352 -46.29 -6.51 7.44
C ALA A 352 -47.27 -5.33 7.51
N LEU A 353 -46.79 -4.09 7.41
CA LEU A 353 -47.60 -2.88 7.59
C LEU A 353 -48.20 -2.32 6.29
N HIS A 354 -47.49 -2.46 5.16
CA HIS A 354 -47.82 -1.77 3.91
C HIS A 354 -47.89 -2.69 2.67
N GLY A 355 -47.61 -4.00 2.85
CA GLY A 355 -47.67 -5.00 1.80
C GLY A 355 -46.37 -5.14 1.00
N GLY A 356 -46.23 -6.28 0.31
CA GLY A 356 -44.96 -6.70 -0.31
C GLY A 356 -44.47 -5.79 -1.43
N GLN A 357 -45.36 -5.20 -2.24
CA GLN A 357 -44.96 -4.31 -3.33
C GLN A 357 -44.26 -3.04 -2.81
N ALA A 358 -44.82 -2.41 -1.78
CA ALA A 358 -44.26 -1.20 -1.17
C ALA A 358 -42.91 -1.50 -0.51
N ALA A 359 -42.84 -2.61 0.24
CA ALA A 359 -41.62 -3.09 0.89
C ALA A 359 -40.49 -3.39 -0.12
N LEU A 360 -40.77 -4.15 -1.18
CA LEU A 360 -39.78 -4.49 -2.20
C LEU A 360 -39.31 -3.27 -2.99
N THR A 361 -40.22 -2.36 -3.34
CA THR A 361 -39.88 -1.12 -4.06
C THR A 361 -38.96 -0.24 -3.20
N GLY A 362 -39.30 -0.08 -1.93
CA GLY A 362 -38.51 0.70 -0.98
C GLY A 362 -37.13 0.08 -0.71
N ALA A 363 -37.07 -1.22 -0.47
CA ALA A 363 -35.82 -1.94 -0.23
C ALA A 363 -34.91 -1.92 -1.47
N ALA A 364 -35.45 -2.09 -2.68
CA ALA A 364 -34.66 -1.98 -3.91
C ALA A 364 -34.10 -0.56 -4.09
N ALA A 365 -34.90 0.47 -3.84
CA ALA A 365 -34.46 1.87 -3.91
C ALA A 365 -33.34 2.17 -2.90
N TYR A 366 -33.49 1.67 -1.67
CA TYR A 366 -32.46 1.74 -0.63
C TYR A 366 -31.15 1.11 -1.11
N SER A 367 -31.20 -0.14 -1.56
CA SER A 367 -30.01 -0.88 -1.96
C SER A 367 -29.30 -0.26 -3.16
N VAL A 368 -30.04 0.22 -4.15
CA VAL A 368 -29.47 0.87 -5.34
C VAL A 368 -28.73 2.15 -4.95
N VAL A 369 -29.36 3.04 -4.17
CA VAL A 369 -28.73 4.32 -3.80
C VAL A 369 -27.54 4.10 -2.89
N GLN A 370 -27.69 3.27 -1.85
CA GLN A 370 -26.60 2.99 -0.94
C GLN A 370 -25.39 2.43 -1.70
N SER A 371 -25.63 1.44 -2.56
CA SER A 371 -24.57 0.78 -3.33
C SER A 371 -23.87 1.72 -4.30
N ILE A 372 -24.60 2.56 -5.04
CA ILE A 372 -24.00 3.53 -5.97
C ILE A 372 -23.13 4.54 -5.22
N VAL A 373 -23.63 5.08 -4.10
CA VAL A 373 -22.89 6.09 -3.31
C VAL A 373 -21.62 5.48 -2.72
N LEU A 374 -21.70 4.28 -2.13
CA LEU A 374 -20.53 3.60 -1.57
C LEU A 374 -19.52 3.23 -2.66
N ALA A 375 -19.96 2.58 -3.74
CA ALA A 375 -19.09 2.17 -4.85
C ALA A 375 -18.36 3.36 -5.48
N SER A 376 -19.08 4.46 -5.73
CA SER A 376 -18.51 5.65 -6.36
C SER A 376 -17.54 6.40 -5.46
N THR A 377 -17.63 6.23 -4.13
CA THR A 377 -16.74 6.89 -3.17
C THR A 377 -15.49 6.05 -2.89
N PHE A 378 -15.63 4.75 -2.67
CA PHE A 378 -14.48 3.87 -2.40
C PHE A 378 -13.62 3.60 -3.65
N ALA A 379 -14.25 3.46 -4.83
CA ALA A 379 -13.51 3.06 -6.01
C ALA A 379 -12.58 4.17 -6.55
N VAL A 380 -12.99 5.44 -6.48
CA VAL A 380 -12.31 6.52 -7.21
C VAL A 380 -10.93 6.87 -6.64
N SER A 381 -10.76 6.81 -5.32
CA SER A 381 -9.54 7.30 -4.65
C SER A 381 -8.34 6.35 -4.76
N HIS A 382 -8.53 5.11 -5.23
CA HIS A 382 -7.45 4.12 -5.40
C HIS A 382 -7.29 3.62 -6.84
N ASN A 383 -8.21 3.97 -7.73
CA ASN A 383 -8.26 3.45 -9.11
C ASN A 383 -8.15 4.58 -10.13
N VAL A 384 -7.07 5.34 -10.06
CA VAL A 384 -6.70 6.35 -11.06
C VAL A 384 -5.28 6.07 -11.59
N PRO A 385 -4.90 6.57 -12.77
CA PRO A 385 -3.60 6.23 -13.36
C PRO A 385 -2.40 6.58 -12.47
N GLU A 386 -2.54 7.61 -11.64
CA GLU A 386 -1.51 8.07 -10.72
C GLU A 386 -1.27 7.10 -9.55
N THR A 387 -2.30 6.38 -9.13
CA THR A 387 -2.20 5.42 -8.01
C THR A 387 -1.77 4.03 -8.44
N LYS A 388 -1.87 3.73 -9.75
CA LYS A 388 -1.54 2.45 -10.39
C LYS A 388 -0.97 2.64 -11.80
N PRO A 389 0.25 3.21 -11.94
CA PRO A 389 0.83 3.47 -13.27
C PRO A 389 1.08 2.17 -14.04
N LEU A 390 0.58 2.08 -15.27
CA LEU A 390 0.70 0.88 -16.13
C LEU A 390 2.12 0.68 -16.68
N ASP A 391 2.83 1.78 -16.99
CA ASP A 391 3.98 1.77 -17.91
C ASP A 391 5.29 2.34 -17.33
N ALA A 392 5.39 2.42 -16.00
CA ALA A 392 6.43 3.07 -15.17
C ALA A 392 6.08 4.48 -14.70
N GLY A 393 6.13 4.66 -13.38
CA GLY A 393 5.94 5.91 -12.65
C GLY A 393 6.57 5.78 -11.25
N PRO A 394 6.65 6.86 -10.45
CA PRO A 394 7.29 6.85 -9.13
C PRO A 394 6.69 5.80 -8.17
N THR A 395 5.43 5.42 -8.39
CA THR A 395 4.71 4.36 -7.69
C THR A 395 5.26 2.97 -8.03
N ALA A 396 5.68 2.71 -9.27
CA ALA A 396 6.18 1.40 -9.69
C ALA A 396 7.48 1.04 -8.96
N ASP A 397 8.47 1.93 -8.93
CA ASP A 397 9.77 1.64 -8.31
C ASP A 397 9.67 1.36 -6.80
N ASN A 398 8.77 2.06 -6.09
CA ASN A 398 8.51 1.78 -4.67
C ASN A 398 7.66 0.52 -4.46
N LEU A 399 6.76 0.18 -5.39
CA LEU A 399 5.93 -1.03 -5.34
C LEU A 399 6.63 -2.30 -5.85
N LEU A 400 7.86 -2.21 -6.38
CA LEU A 400 8.61 -3.36 -6.89
C LEU A 400 9.38 -4.13 -5.80
N GLY A 401 9.59 -3.54 -4.61
CA GLY A 401 10.23 -4.21 -3.47
C GLY A 401 9.30 -5.15 -2.70
N ASP A 402 9.83 -5.96 -1.78
CA ASP A 402 9.01 -6.77 -0.86
C ASP A 402 8.18 -5.85 0.06
N ALA A 403 6.91 -6.17 0.27
CA ALA A 403 5.94 -5.28 0.93
C ALA A 403 6.38 -4.80 2.32
N ASP A 404 7.12 -5.63 3.07
CA ASP A 404 7.65 -5.33 4.40
C ASP A 404 8.95 -4.50 4.39
N GLU A 405 9.58 -4.32 3.23
CA GLU A 405 10.80 -3.53 3.04
C GLU A 405 10.55 -2.16 2.39
N ARG A 406 9.35 -1.93 1.83
CA ARG A 406 8.96 -0.64 1.21
C ARG A 406 8.88 0.48 2.23
N ASP A 407 9.16 1.71 1.80
CA ASP A 407 8.81 2.89 2.59
C ASP A 407 7.28 2.98 2.65
N TRP A 408 6.73 2.64 3.82
CA TRP A 408 5.29 2.55 4.04
C TRP A 408 4.59 3.91 3.85
N GLY A 409 5.18 5.01 4.33
CA GLY A 409 4.59 6.34 4.18
C GLY A 409 4.51 6.76 2.72
N LEU A 410 5.59 6.54 1.97
CA LEU A 410 5.63 6.79 0.54
C LEU A 410 4.64 5.89 -0.22
N HIS A 411 4.53 4.62 0.17
CA HIS A 411 3.56 3.68 -0.39
C HIS A 411 2.14 4.22 -0.27
N GLN A 412 1.69 4.58 0.94
CA GLN A 412 0.34 5.12 1.17
C GLN A 412 0.04 6.38 0.37
N ILE A 413 1.02 7.29 0.25
CA ILE A 413 0.89 8.54 -0.52
C ILE A 413 0.73 8.26 -2.01
N LEU A 414 1.53 7.34 -2.55
CA LEU A 414 1.55 7.08 -3.99
C LEU A 414 0.41 6.17 -4.45
N THR A 415 -0.18 5.36 -3.57
CA THR A 415 -1.29 4.45 -3.90
C THR A 415 -2.68 5.02 -3.60
N SER A 416 -2.75 6.28 -3.15
CA SER A 416 -4.00 6.95 -2.81
C SER A 416 -4.11 8.31 -3.52
N ALA A 417 -5.33 8.72 -3.82
CA ALA A 417 -5.63 10.03 -4.39
C ALA A 417 -6.72 10.73 -3.58
N SER A 418 -6.48 12.00 -3.26
CA SER A 418 -7.43 12.86 -2.56
C SER A 418 -8.21 13.72 -3.57
N TRP A 419 -9.40 14.20 -3.20
CA TRP A 419 -10.21 15.07 -4.04
C TRP A 419 -11.10 16.00 -3.21
N GLY A 420 -11.54 17.11 -3.79
CA GLY A 420 -12.47 18.01 -3.15
C GLY A 420 -11.85 18.84 -2.02
N GLY A 421 -12.67 19.17 -1.02
CA GLY A 421 -12.31 20.00 0.11
C GLY A 421 -13.28 19.78 1.28
N VAL A 422 -13.50 20.81 2.10
CA VAL A 422 -14.29 20.69 3.35
C VAL A 422 -15.72 20.15 3.13
N VAL A 423 -16.36 20.51 2.01
CA VAL A 423 -17.71 20.03 1.68
C VAL A 423 -17.70 18.52 1.39
N GLY A 424 -16.73 18.05 0.58
CA GLY A 424 -16.53 16.62 0.33
C GLY A 424 -16.22 15.85 1.62
N ASN A 425 -15.42 16.47 2.50
CA ASN A 425 -15.03 15.92 3.79
C ASN A 425 -16.24 15.58 4.68
N PHE A 426 -17.24 16.46 4.70
CA PHE A 426 -18.47 16.19 5.45
C PHE A 426 -19.29 15.03 4.86
N PHE A 427 -19.54 15.05 3.55
CA PHE A 427 -20.42 14.07 2.89
C PHE A 427 -19.80 12.69 2.71
N THR A 428 -18.48 12.57 2.82
CA THR A 428 -17.74 11.31 2.64
C THR A 428 -17.06 10.83 3.91
N GLY A 429 -17.20 11.55 5.03
CA GLY A 429 -16.53 11.18 6.29
C GLY A 429 -15.01 11.17 6.19
N GLY A 430 -14.44 12.00 5.31
CA GLY A 430 -13.01 12.07 5.04
C GLY A 430 -12.48 11.17 3.94
N LEU A 431 -13.30 10.32 3.32
CA LEU A 431 -12.87 9.42 2.23
C LEU A 431 -12.51 10.15 0.92
N ASN A 432 -12.85 11.43 0.83
CA ASN A 432 -12.30 12.30 -0.21
C ASN A 432 -10.84 12.67 0.05
N LEU A 433 -10.34 12.61 1.29
CA LEU A 433 -8.95 12.89 1.68
C LEU A 433 -8.23 11.58 2.00
N GLN A 434 -8.15 10.71 0.98
CA GLN A 434 -7.76 9.31 1.13
C GLN A 434 -6.27 9.15 1.50
N VAL A 435 -5.40 10.04 1.02
CA VAL A 435 -3.97 10.03 1.41
C VAL A 435 -3.83 10.26 2.91
N GLU A 436 -4.53 11.26 3.44
CA GLU A 436 -4.48 11.62 4.86
C GLU A 436 -5.07 10.52 5.75
N HIS A 437 -6.18 9.94 5.30
CA HIS A 437 -6.85 8.84 5.97
C HIS A 437 -5.96 7.60 6.10
N HIS A 438 -5.24 7.22 5.04
CA HIS A 438 -4.33 6.07 5.08
C HIS A 438 -3.09 6.30 5.96
N LEU A 439 -2.56 7.52 6.01
CA LEU A 439 -1.46 7.86 6.92
C LEU A 439 -1.92 7.90 8.39
N PHE A 440 -3.15 8.35 8.65
CA PHE A 440 -3.66 8.59 10.00
C PHE A 440 -5.09 8.06 10.23
N PRO A 441 -5.29 6.73 10.19
CA PRO A 441 -6.63 6.13 10.26
C PRO A 441 -7.34 6.44 11.59
N ALA A 442 -6.59 6.56 12.69
CA ALA A 442 -7.14 6.81 14.02
C ALA A 442 -7.46 8.30 14.32
N ILE A 443 -7.34 9.20 13.34
CA ILE A 443 -7.66 10.63 13.48
C ILE A 443 -9.03 10.90 12.87
N SER A 444 -9.83 11.71 13.57
CA SER A 444 -11.12 12.20 13.10
C SER A 444 -10.98 12.99 11.80
N PHE A 445 -11.82 12.67 10.82
CA PHE A 445 -11.78 13.24 9.48
C PHE A 445 -11.89 14.78 9.44
N VAL A 446 -12.46 15.39 10.48
CA VAL A 446 -12.56 16.85 10.57
C VAL A 446 -11.20 17.55 10.55
N HIS A 447 -10.13 16.84 10.90
CA HIS A 447 -8.76 17.35 10.89
C HIS A 447 -8.03 17.12 9.56
N TYR A 448 -8.53 16.25 8.68
CA TYR A 448 -7.86 15.91 7.42
C TYR A 448 -7.59 17.11 6.52
N PRO A 449 -8.46 18.15 6.40
CA PRO A 449 -8.13 19.33 5.59
C PRO A 449 -6.86 20.07 6.04
N ALA A 450 -6.62 20.13 7.36
CA ALA A 450 -5.40 20.74 7.91
C ALA A 450 -4.19 19.82 7.67
N ILE A 451 -4.36 18.52 7.87
CA ILE A 451 -3.31 17.51 7.63
C ILE A 451 -2.92 17.47 6.16
N ALA A 452 -3.87 17.59 5.22
CA ALA A 452 -3.61 17.61 3.79
C ALA A 452 -2.68 18.75 3.36
N ALA A 453 -2.73 19.89 4.04
CA ALA A 453 -1.78 20.98 3.80
C ALA A 453 -0.35 20.58 4.19
N ILE A 454 -0.17 19.89 5.32
CA ILE A 454 1.13 19.38 5.80
C ILE A 454 1.65 18.31 4.85
N VAL A 455 0.81 17.33 4.48
CA VAL A 455 1.19 16.23 3.57
C VAL A 455 1.67 16.80 2.23
N ARG A 456 0.92 17.72 1.63
CA ARG A 456 1.31 18.39 0.37
C ARG A 456 2.66 19.07 0.46
N ASP A 457 2.90 19.80 1.55
CA ASP A 457 4.14 20.52 1.75
C ASP A 457 5.33 19.57 1.95
N GLU A 458 5.18 18.51 2.75
CA GLU A 458 6.23 17.49 2.92
C GLU A 458 6.52 16.69 1.65
N CYS A 459 5.49 16.41 0.84
CA CYS A 459 5.64 15.79 -0.48
C CYS A 459 6.40 16.72 -1.43
N ALA A 460 6.04 18.00 -1.49
CA ALA A 460 6.68 18.99 -2.35
C ALA A 460 8.17 19.16 -2.03
N LYS A 461 8.55 19.22 -0.74
CA LYS A 461 9.95 19.29 -0.29
C LYS A 461 10.80 18.11 -0.76
N ARG A 462 10.18 16.93 -0.95
CA ARG A 462 10.85 15.67 -1.30
C ARG A 462 10.66 15.26 -2.76
N GLY A 463 9.97 16.07 -3.56
CA GLY A 463 9.65 15.72 -4.96
C GLY A 463 8.74 14.49 -5.09
N VAL A 464 7.94 14.19 -4.06
CA VAL A 464 6.96 13.09 -4.07
C VAL A 464 5.66 13.58 -4.67
N GLN A 465 5.06 12.79 -5.56
CA GLN A 465 3.78 13.12 -6.16
C GLN A 465 2.65 12.98 -5.13
N TYR A 466 1.97 14.08 -4.83
CA TYR A 466 0.72 14.08 -4.09
C TYR A 466 -0.46 14.17 -5.06
N SER A 467 -1.21 13.08 -5.21
CA SER A 467 -2.32 12.99 -6.16
C SER A 467 -3.58 13.63 -5.59
N GLN A 468 -3.98 14.79 -6.15
CA GLN A 468 -5.18 15.50 -5.72
C GLN A 468 -6.01 16.05 -6.88
N TYR A 469 -7.33 16.00 -6.72
CA TYR A 469 -8.32 16.55 -7.64
C TYR A 469 -9.19 17.63 -6.99
N ASN A 470 -9.71 18.56 -7.78
CA ASN A 470 -10.51 19.67 -7.27
C ASN A 470 -11.89 19.25 -6.77
N ASP A 471 -12.50 18.23 -7.39
CA ASP A 471 -13.89 17.83 -7.15
C ASP A 471 -14.17 16.39 -7.58
N LEU A 472 -15.34 15.88 -7.17
CA LEU A 472 -15.80 14.53 -7.47
C LEU A 472 -15.96 14.27 -8.99
N PRO A 473 -16.60 15.15 -9.79
CA PRO A 473 -16.70 14.94 -11.24
C PRO A 473 -15.34 14.75 -11.92
N THR A 474 -14.32 15.51 -11.51
CA THR A 474 -12.98 15.44 -12.08
C THR A 474 -12.34 14.08 -11.81
N ILE A 475 -12.36 13.59 -10.57
CA ILE A 475 -11.79 12.28 -10.23
C ILE A 475 -12.61 11.13 -10.83
N ILE A 476 -13.95 11.25 -10.92
CA ILE A 476 -14.79 10.25 -11.61
C ILE A 476 -14.39 10.16 -13.09
N GLY A 477 -14.16 11.29 -13.77
CA GLY A 477 -13.69 11.29 -15.16
C GLY A 477 -12.35 10.56 -15.32
N ARG A 478 -11.44 10.74 -14.36
CA ARG A 478 -10.13 10.05 -14.32
C ARG A 478 -10.28 8.56 -14.03
N PHE A 479 -11.16 8.20 -13.10
CA PHE A 479 -11.52 6.81 -12.79
C PHE A 479 -12.10 6.09 -14.01
N ILE A 480 -13.07 6.68 -14.73
CA ILE A 480 -13.65 6.10 -15.96
C ILE A 480 -12.57 5.82 -17.01
N ARG A 481 -11.63 6.76 -17.18
CA ARG A 481 -10.49 6.59 -18.08
C ARG A 481 -9.61 5.42 -17.63
N TYR A 482 -9.22 5.38 -16.36
CA TYR A 482 -8.45 4.28 -15.80
C TYR A 482 -9.14 2.91 -16.01
N MET A 483 -10.45 2.82 -15.74
CA MET A 483 -11.22 1.60 -15.95
C MET A 483 -11.24 1.14 -17.41
N SER A 484 -11.17 2.08 -18.35
CA SER A 484 -11.04 1.79 -19.79
C SER A 484 -9.65 1.25 -20.13
N GLU A 485 -8.60 1.91 -19.61
CA GLU A 485 -7.19 1.55 -19.83
C GLU A 485 -6.88 0.17 -19.23
N VAL A 486 -7.22 -0.06 -17.96
CA VAL A 486 -6.99 -1.35 -17.28
C VAL A 486 -7.85 -2.48 -17.85
N GLY A 487 -8.99 -2.15 -18.48
CA GLY A 487 -9.86 -3.14 -19.13
C GLY A 487 -9.25 -3.77 -20.38
N VAL A 488 -8.30 -3.08 -21.02
CA VAL A 488 -7.58 -3.55 -22.21
C VAL A 488 -6.10 -3.84 -21.95
N ALA A 489 -5.53 -3.36 -20.84
CA ALA A 489 -4.15 -3.61 -20.46
C ALA A 489 -3.86 -5.11 -20.40
N GLU A 490 -2.81 -5.55 -21.10
CA GLU A 490 -2.35 -6.93 -20.96
C GLU A 490 -1.86 -7.18 -19.53
N GLN A 491 -2.03 -8.41 -19.06
CA GLN A 491 -1.47 -8.78 -17.77
C GLN A 491 0.06 -8.68 -17.89
N PRO A 492 0.74 -7.90 -17.03
CA PRO A 492 2.19 -7.88 -17.03
C PRO A 492 2.71 -9.31 -16.84
N LEU A 493 3.73 -9.72 -17.62
CA LEU A 493 4.44 -10.97 -17.33
C LEU A 493 4.89 -10.94 -15.87
N PRO A 494 4.73 -12.04 -15.10
CA PRO A 494 5.17 -12.06 -13.71
C PRO A 494 6.67 -11.72 -13.66
N ARG A 495 7.00 -10.55 -13.10
CA ARG A 495 8.40 -10.12 -12.98
C ARG A 495 8.97 -10.73 -11.70
N GLY A 496 9.89 -11.68 -11.85
CA GLY A 496 10.63 -12.31 -10.75
C GLY A 496 9.78 -13.14 -9.79
N ASN A 497 10.41 -13.63 -8.72
CA ASN A 497 9.88 -14.50 -7.66
C ASN A 497 8.76 -13.87 -6.79
N SER A 498 7.94 -12.98 -7.35
CA SER A 498 6.76 -12.45 -6.66
C SER A 498 5.70 -13.53 -6.57
N ARG A 499 5.12 -13.70 -5.37
CA ARG A 499 3.96 -14.58 -5.15
C ARG A 499 2.74 -14.18 -5.98
N ALA A 500 2.73 -12.98 -6.57
CA ALA A 500 1.87 -12.60 -7.69
C ALA A 500 1.89 -13.57 -8.88
N ALA A 501 3.05 -14.20 -9.18
CA ALA A 501 3.15 -15.27 -10.16
C ALA A 501 2.38 -16.54 -9.74
N ASP A 502 2.36 -16.84 -8.45
CA ASP A 502 1.61 -17.96 -7.88
C ASP A 502 0.12 -17.65 -7.74
N LEU A 503 -0.27 -16.39 -7.46
CA LEU A 503 -1.67 -15.93 -7.49
C LEU A 503 -2.24 -16.00 -8.92
N ALA A 504 -1.48 -15.55 -9.93
CA ALA A 504 -1.83 -15.70 -11.33
C ALA A 504 -1.93 -17.18 -11.75
N ARG A 505 -1.02 -18.04 -11.27
CA ARG A 505 -1.07 -19.49 -11.52
C ARG A 505 -2.20 -20.19 -10.77
N LEU A 506 -2.54 -19.80 -9.54
CA LEU A 506 -3.64 -20.36 -8.74
C LEU A 506 -5.00 -19.99 -9.35
N LEU A 507 -5.18 -18.73 -9.74
CA LEU A 507 -6.38 -18.27 -10.44
C LEU A 507 -6.51 -18.93 -11.83
N CYS A 508 -5.41 -19.09 -12.57
CA CYS A 508 -5.41 -19.75 -13.87
C CYS A 508 -5.53 -21.29 -13.78
N ALA A 509 -5.05 -21.92 -12.69
CA ALA A 509 -5.21 -23.35 -12.43
C ALA A 509 -6.63 -23.72 -11.97
N GLN A 510 -7.35 -22.80 -11.34
CA GLN A 510 -8.76 -23.00 -10.98
C GLN A 510 -9.68 -23.10 -12.21
N ASP A 511 -9.32 -22.47 -13.34
CA ASP A 511 -10.00 -22.67 -14.63
C ASP A 511 -9.77 -24.08 -15.21
N ILE A 512 -8.72 -24.80 -14.79
CA ILE A 512 -8.42 -26.17 -15.25
C ILE A 512 -9.06 -27.23 -14.32
N ALA A 513 -9.38 -26.89 -13.07
CA ALA A 513 -9.90 -27.82 -12.07
C ALA A 513 -11.43 -28.03 -12.10
N ALA A 514 -12.18 -27.29 -12.92
CA ALA A 514 -13.63 -27.42 -13.07
C ALA A 514 -14.09 -28.64 -13.90
N ALA A 515 -13.28 -29.70 -13.98
CA ALA A 515 -13.66 -30.95 -14.65
C ALA A 515 -13.34 -32.19 -13.79
N PRO A 516 -14.22 -32.59 -12.83
CA PRO A 516 -14.09 -33.87 -12.18
C PRO A 516 -15.07 -34.87 -12.80
N ALA A 517 -14.62 -35.65 -13.78
CA ALA A 517 -15.04 -37.04 -14.02
C ALA A 517 -14.43 -37.54 -15.34
N LEU A 518 -13.32 -38.29 -15.25
CA LEU A 518 -12.83 -39.34 -16.16
C LEU A 518 -11.32 -39.46 -16.03
N ARG A 519 -10.85 -39.95 -14.89
CA ARG A 519 -9.51 -40.55 -14.76
C ARG A 519 -9.63 -41.91 -14.09
N THR A 520 -10.22 -42.84 -14.80
CA THR A 520 -9.94 -44.28 -14.63
C THR A 520 -9.80 -44.87 -16.02
N HIS A 521 -8.70 -45.59 -16.23
CA HIS A 521 -8.27 -46.24 -17.47
C HIS A 521 -7.76 -45.31 -18.57
N PHE A 522 -6.43 -45.17 -18.66
CA PHE A 522 -5.64 -45.62 -19.82
C PHE A 522 -4.16 -45.26 -19.57
N MET A 523 -3.44 -46.18 -18.91
CA MET A 523 -2.07 -46.44 -19.30
C MET A 523 -2.13 -47.23 -20.61
N SER A 524 -1.17 -46.98 -21.51
CA SER A 524 -0.95 -47.62 -22.82
C SER A 524 -1.53 -46.89 -24.05
N SER A 525 -0.60 -46.52 -24.95
CA SER A 525 -0.75 -46.14 -26.36
C SER A 525 -1.57 -44.87 -26.68
N ARG A 526 -0.88 -43.77 -27.03
CA ARG A 526 -1.49 -42.60 -27.70
C ARG A 526 -1.56 -42.84 -29.21
N PRO A 527 -2.74 -42.79 -29.87
CA PRO A 527 -2.83 -42.59 -31.30
C PRO A 527 -3.05 -41.11 -31.64
N ALA A 528 -2.38 -40.68 -32.70
CA ALA A 528 -2.39 -39.34 -33.26
C ALA A 528 -3.76 -38.97 -33.83
N LYS A 529 -4.48 -38.02 -33.22
CA LYS A 529 -5.62 -37.35 -33.89
C LYS A 529 -5.99 -35.97 -33.34
N ARG A 530 -5.06 -35.30 -32.64
CA ARG A 530 -5.25 -33.94 -32.10
C ARG A 530 -4.26 -32.92 -32.67
N ARG A 531 -3.87 -33.08 -33.94
CA ARG A 531 -2.91 -32.21 -34.65
C ARG A 531 -3.49 -31.49 -35.87
N ALA A 532 -4.77 -31.68 -36.20
CA ALA A 532 -5.30 -31.29 -37.51
C ALA A 532 -6.00 -29.91 -37.57
N THR A 533 -6.36 -29.28 -36.44
CA THR A 533 -7.09 -27.99 -36.44
C THR A 533 -6.28 -26.80 -35.94
N SER A 534 -5.06 -27.02 -35.42
CA SER A 534 -4.05 -25.98 -35.16
C SER A 534 -3.09 -25.79 -36.35
N ALA A 535 -3.06 -26.75 -37.29
CA ALA A 535 -2.12 -26.74 -38.42
C ALA A 535 -2.49 -25.73 -39.52
N THR A 536 -3.76 -25.35 -39.67
CA THR A 536 -4.20 -24.55 -40.83
C THR A 536 -3.99 -23.04 -40.68
N MET A 537 -3.91 -22.50 -39.45
CA MET A 537 -3.40 -21.13 -39.23
C MET A 537 -1.87 -21.08 -39.07
N SER A 538 -1.24 -22.20 -38.69
CA SER A 538 0.22 -22.31 -38.57
C SER A 538 0.91 -22.36 -39.93
N ALA A 539 0.33 -23.04 -40.94
CA ALA A 539 0.97 -23.19 -42.25
C ALA A 539 1.01 -21.90 -43.10
N ALA A 540 0.10 -20.94 -42.87
CA ALA A 540 0.11 -19.67 -43.61
C ALA A 540 1.01 -18.59 -42.97
N VAL A 541 1.42 -18.78 -41.70
CA VAL A 541 2.30 -17.87 -40.95
C VAL A 541 3.74 -18.43 -40.85
N SER A 542 3.92 -19.76 -40.98
CA SER A 542 5.24 -20.41 -40.92
C SER A 542 6.15 -20.10 -42.12
N ASP A 543 5.60 -19.60 -43.23
CA ASP A 543 6.40 -19.15 -44.39
C ASP A 543 6.89 -17.70 -44.24
N VAL A 544 6.45 -16.98 -43.19
CA VAL A 544 6.82 -15.57 -42.93
C VAL A 544 7.72 -15.44 -41.68
N ILE A 545 7.64 -16.40 -40.75
CA ILE A 545 8.38 -16.38 -39.47
C ILE A 545 9.10 -17.71 -39.29
N ASP A 546 10.42 -17.64 -39.14
CA ASP A 546 11.26 -18.79 -38.81
C ASP A 546 11.11 -19.14 -37.33
N ASN A 547 10.24 -20.10 -37.03
CA ASN A 547 9.98 -20.54 -35.67
C ASN A 547 11.22 -21.15 -34.99
N ALA A 548 12.17 -21.72 -35.75
CA ALA A 548 13.40 -22.26 -35.17
C ALA A 548 14.31 -21.13 -34.68
N ASP A 549 14.31 -19.98 -35.38
CA ASP A 549 15.04 -18.79 -34.94
C ASP A 549 14.44 -18.21 -33.66
N PHE A 550 13.11 -18.15 -33.54
CA PHE A 550 12.45 -17.70 -32.31
C PHE A 550 12.63 -18.65 -31.12
N GLU A 551 12.68 -19.97 -31.35
CA GLU A 551 13.03 -20.94 -30.30
C GLU A 551 14.48 -20.77 -29.82
N ARG A 552 15.41 -20.46 -30.74
CA ARG A 552 16.80 -20.13 -30.38
C ARG A 552 16.87 -18.84 -29.57
N ILE A 553 16.15 -17.79 -29.98
CA ILE A 553 16.09 -16.50 -29.26
C ILE A 553 15.51 -16.67 -27.85
N ASP A 554 14.43 -17.45 -27.68
CA ASP A 554 13.88 -17.75 -26.35
C ASP A 554 14.89 -18.50 -25.47
N GLY A 555 15.63 -19.46 -26.03
CA GLY A 555 16.73 -20.14 -25.34
C GLY A 555 17.83 -19.19 -24.89
N GLU A 556 18.23 -18.25 -25.74
CA GLU A 556 19.25 -17.23 -25.44
C GLU A 556 18.77 -16.24 -24.35
N LEU A 557 17.51 -15.80 -24.40
CA LEU A 557 16.93 -14.92 -23.39
C LEU A 557 16.86 -15.60 -22.02
N ARG A 558 16.43 -16.87 -21.96
CA ARG A 558 16.40 -17.63 -20.70
C ARG A 558 17.79 -17.83 -20.11
N ALA A 559 18.78 -18.18 -20.94
CA ALA A 559 20.15 -18.35 -20.50
C ALA A 559 20.75 -17.03 -19.97
N TYR A 560 20.39 -15.89 -20.58
CA TYR A 560 20.77 -14.57 -20.09
C TYR A 560 20.12 -14.24 -18.74
N ASP A 561 18.83 -14.54 -18.57
CA ASP A 561 18.11 -14.31 -17.32
C ASP A 561 18.66 -15.14 -16.16
N GLU A 562 19.02 -16.41 -16.39
CA GLU A 562 19.67 -17.26 -15.37
C GLU A 562 21.02 -16.68 -14.89
N ARG A 563 21.82 -16.16 -15.84
CA ARG A 563 23.09 -15.48 -15.53
C ARG A 563 22.84 -14.20 -14.74
N ARG A 564 21.83 -13.41 -15.14
CA ARG A 564 21.43 -12.17 -14.45
C ARG A 564 21.02 -12.44 -13.00
N GLU A 565 20.22 -13.47 -12.76
CA GLU A 565 19.83 -13.88 -11.40
C GLU A 565 21.03 -14.28 -10.53
N THR A 566 22.03 -14.93 -11.12
CA THR A 566 23.28 -15.30 -10.42
C THR A 566 24.05 -14.05 -10.00
N VAL A 567 24.19 -13.07 -10.89
CA VAL A 567 24.83 -11.78 -10.60
C VAL A 567 24.08 -11.06 -9.46
N ILE A 568 22.76 -10.93 -9.55
CA ILE A 568 21.95 -10.24 -8.52
C ILE A 568 22.16 -10.86 -7.14
N LYS A 569 22.06 -12.18 -7.02
CA LYS A 569 22.18 -12.88 -5.73
C LYS A 569 23.56 -12.69 -5.11
N ARG A 570 24.62 -12.84 -5.89
CA ARG A 570 26.01 -12.68 -5.40
C ARG A 570 26.40 -11.23 -5.15
N SER A 571 25.86 -10.28 -5.90
CA SER A 571 26.04 -8.85 -5.63
C SER A 571 25.49 -8.42 -4.26
N ARG A 572 24.42 -9.06 -3.77
CA ARG A 572 23.91 -8.81 -2.40
C ARG A 572 24.90 -9.23 -1.32
N ASP A 573 25.65 -10.32 -1.54
CA ASP A 573 26.69 -10.76 -0.60
C ASP A 573 27.80 -9.71 -0.48
N ILE A 574 28.24 -9.13 -1.62
CA ILE A 574 29.24 -8.06 -1.67
C ILE A 574 28.75 -6.84 -0.89
N GLN A 575 27.54 -6.35 -1.19
CA GLN A 575 26.94 -5.19 -0.50
C GLN A 575 26.84 -5.40 1.00
N LYS A 576 26.35 -6.57 1.43
CA LYS A 576 26.23 -6.93 2.84
C LYS A 576 27.60 -6.89 3.53
N MET A 577 28.62 -7.49 2.93
CA MET A 577 29.96 -7.52 3.50
C MET A 577 30.61 -6.14 3.55
N SER A 578 30.43 -5.29 2.52
CA SER A 578 30.91 -3.90 2.50
C SER A 578 30.28 -3.06 3.62
N LYS A 579 28.95 -3.11 3.79
CA LYS A 579 28.23 -2.41 4.88
C LYS A 579 28.67 -2.87 6.25
N MET A 580 28.80 -4.18 6.41
CA MET A 580 29.31 -4.76 7.65
C MET A 580 30.76 -4.33 7.90
N ALA A 581 31.61 -4.20 6.89
CA ALA A 581 32.95 -3.67 7.03
C ALA A 581 32.95 -2.22 7.52
N ILE A 582 32.17 -1.33 6.88
CA ILE A 582 31.99 0.08 7.30
C ILE A 582 31.54 0.15 8.77
N PHE A 583 30.57 -0.66 9.17
CA PHE A 583 30.10 -0.70 10.55
C PHE A 583 31.18 -1.14 11.55
N SER A 584 32.05 -2.09 11.18
CA SER A 584 33.17 -2.49 12.04
C SER A 584 34.28 -1.44 12.09
N LEU A 585 34.54 -0.74 10.99
CA LEU A 585 35.48 0.38 10.94
C LEU A 585 35.06 1.52 11.89
N HIS A 586 33.78 1.90 11.93
CA HIS A 586 33.27 2.90 12.88
C HIS A 586 33.46 2.52 14.35
N ARG A 587 33.54 1.22 14.66
CA ARG A 587 33.75 0.72 16.02
C ARG A 587 35.22 0.44 16.36
N GLY A 588 36.15 0.68 15.42
CA GLY A 588 37.57 0.34 15.57
C GLY A 588 37.87 -1.17 15.50
N ALA A 589 36.96 -1.98 14.97
CA ALA A 589 37.13 -3.43 14.82
C ALA A 589 37.80 -3.76 13.47
N GLU A 590 39.05 -3.35 13.28
CA GLU A 590 39.78 -3.43 12.00
C GLU A 590 39.93 -4.86 11.47
N ALA A 591 40.29 -5.83 12.31
CA ALA A 591 40.47 -7.22 11.88
C ALA A 591 39.18 -7.84 11.30
N GLU A 592 38.03 -7.48 11.88
CA GLU A 592 36.72 -7.93 11.42
C GLU A 592 36.35 -7.24 10.10
N ALA A 593 36.67 -5.95 9.95
CA ALA A 593 36.48 -5.22 8.71
C ALA A 593 37.32 -5.80 7.57
N GLU A 594 38.59 -6.13 7.81
CA GLU A 594 39.48 -6.76 6.82
C GLU A 594 38.96 -8.12 6.35
N GLN A 595 38.48 -8.96 7.27
CA GLN A 595 37.90 -10.25 6.91
C GLN A 595 36.66 -10.09 6.01
N ARG A 596 35.83 -9.08 6.30
CA ARG A 596 34.62 -8.78 5.51
C ARG A 596 34.98 -8.22 4.14
N LEU A 597 35.94 -7.31 4.06
CA LEU A 597 36.44 -6.77 2.79
C LEU A 597 37.09 -7.85 1.92
N ALA A 598 37.84 -8.79 2.51
CA ALA A 598 38.38 -9.94 1.78
C ALA A 598 37.26 -10.86 1.24
N SER A 599 36.19 -11.05 2.02
CA SER A 599 35.02 -11.84 1.59
C SER A 599 34.25 -11.14 0.46
N ALA A 600 34.09 -9.82 0.54
CA ALA A 600 33.49 -9.00 -0.52
C ALA A 600 34.32 -9.06 -1.81
N LYS A 601 35.65 -8.92 -1.70
CA LYS A 601 36.59 -9.04 -2.84
C LYS A 601 36.43 -10.40 -3.53
N LYS A 602 36.45 -11.49 -2.75
CA LYS A 602 36.31 -12.85 -3.29
C LYS A 602 34.98 -13.03 -4.03
N ALA A 603 33.86 -12.60 -3.45
CA ALA A 603 32.55 -12.70 -4.11
C ALA A 603 32.47 -11.85 -5.39
N ALA A 604 33.12 -10.68 -5.42
CA ALA A 604 33.22 -9.86 -6.61
C ALA A 604 34.07 -10.51 -7.72
N GLU A 605 35.18 -11.14 -7.36
CA GLU A 605 36.07 -11.87 -8.28
C GLU A 605 35.40 -13.11 -8.87
N GLU A 606 34.56 -13.81 -8.10
CA GLU A 606 33.78 -14.95 -8.58
C GLU A 606 32.78 -14.56 -9.69
N LEU A 607 32.29 -13.32 -9.68
CA LEU A 607 31.39 -12.79 -10.71
C LEU A 607 32.12 -12.23 -11.94
N LEU A 608 33.40 -11.86 -11.84
CA LEU A 608 34.13 -11.21 -12.94
C LEU A 608 34.13 -12.00 -14.25
N PRO A 609 34.33 -13.33 -14.29
CA PRO A 609 34.25 -14.08 -15.54
C PRO A 609 32.88 -13.94 -16.22
N LEU A 610 31.80 -14.04 -15.43
CA LEU A 610 30.44 -13.93 -15.93
C LEU A 610 30.13 -12.54 -16.50
N ILE A 611 30.63 -11.50 -15.83
CA ILE A 611 30.52 -10.10 -16.27
C ILE A 611 31.35 -9.84 -17.53
N LYS A 612 32.57 -10.40 -17.63
CA LYS A 612 33.41 -10.29 -18.83
C LYS A 612 32.76 -10.95 -20.04
N ASP A 613 32.13 -12.11 -19.83
CA ASP A 613 31.42 -12.82 -20.89
C ASP A 613 30.11 -12.13 -21.29
N ASN A 614 29.50 -11.34 -20.38
CA ASN A 614 28.24 -10.63 -20.61
C ASN A 614 28.32 -9.20 -20.05
N PRO A 615 28.98 -8.25 -20.74
CA PRO A 615 29.23 -6.90 -20.21
C PRO A 615 27.96 -6.12 -19.82
N THR A 616 26.81 -6.45 -20.41
CA THR A 616 25.50 -5.86 -20.09
C THR A 616 24.98 -6.22 -18.69
N LEU A 617 25.60 -7.20 -18.02
CA LEU A 617 25.28 -7.57 -16.63
C LEU A 617 26.04 -6.74 -15.59
N ARG A 618 27.02 -5.92 -15.99
CA ARG A 618 27.77 -5.05 -15.07
C ARG A 618 26.89 -3.93 -14.50
N PRO A 619 26.17 -3.14 -15.32
CA PRO A 619 25.34 -2.06 -14.80
C PRO A 619 24.20 -2.58 -13.93
N GLY A 620 23.84 -1.85 -12.87
CA GLY A 620 22.81 -2.26 -11.92
C GLY A 620 23.40 -2.94 -10.69
N SER A 621 23.00 -4.18 -10.40
CA SER A 621 23.31 -4.83 -9.11
C SER A 621 24.81 -5.01 -8.83
N TYR A 622 25.60 -5.38 -9.85
CA TYR A 622 27.04 -5.55 -9.67
C TYR A 622 27.75 -4.21 -9.45
N SER A 623 27.51 -3.25 -10.36
CA SER A 623 28.08 -1.90 -10.26
C SER A 623 27.77 -1.24 -8.91
N ASN A 624 26.51 -1.29 -8.44
CA ASN A 624 26.12 -0.77 -7.11
C ASN A 624 26.85 -1.49 -5.96
N ALA A 625 27.16 -2.78 -6.11
CA ALA A 625 27.86 -3.55 -5.08
C ALA A 625 29.36 -3.20 -5.02
N ILE A 626 29.97 -2.97 -6.18
CA ILE A 626 31.36 -2.54 -6.30
C ILE A 626 31.54 -1.09 -5.83
N GLU A 627 30.55 -0.24 -6.06
CA GLU A 627 30.52 1.12 -5.53
C GLU A 627 30.56 1.15 -3.99
N GLU A 628 29.72 0.35 -3.32
CA GLU A 628 29.73 0.20 -1.86
C GLU A 628 31.05 -0.43 -1.35
N TYR A 629 31.64 -1.35 -2.13
CA TYR A 629 32.96 -1.90 -1.83
C TYR A 629 34.07 -0.83 -1.93
N ALA A 630 34.01 0.05 -2.92
CA ALA A 630 34.92 1.17 -3.08
C ALA A 630 34.78 2.18 -1.93
N GLU A 631 33.54 2.48 -1.51
CA GLU A 631 33.25 3.29 -0.32
C GLU A 631 33.92 2.70 0.94
N ALA A 632 33.72 1.41 1.20
CA ALA A 632 34.28 0.74 2.37
C ALA A 632 35.82 0.77 2.38
N LEU A 633 36.45 0.59 1.21
CA LEU A 633 37.90 0.69 1.05
C LEU A 633 38.42 2.12 1.22
N ALA A 634 37.70 3.12 0.72
CA ALA A 634 38.02 4.53 0.92
C ALA A 634 37.97 4.90 2.41
N PHE A 635 36.92 4.45 3.11
CA PHE A 635 36.77 4.68 4.55
C PHE A 635 37.90 4.04 5.35
N ARG A 636 38.24 2.79 5.04
CA ARG A 636 39.39 2.11 5.65
C ARG A 636 40.71 2.86 5.40
N CYS A 637 41.00 3.24 4.16
CA CYS A 637 42.24 3.93 3.82
C CYS A 637 42.35 5.27 4.56
N TYR A 638 41.23 6.00 4.68
CA TYR A 638 41.20 7.23 5.46
C TYR A 638 41.51 6.99 6.94
N LEU A 639 40.94 5.95 7.57
CA LEU A 639 41.20 5.65 8.98
C LEU A 639 42.66 5.28 9.24
N ASN A 640 43.26 4.48 8.34
CA ASN A 640 44.60 3.95 8.53
C ASN A 640 45.71 4.94 8.10
N GLU A 641 45.49 5.67 7.01
CA GLU A 641 46.52 6.47 6.34
C GLU A 641 46.17 7.96 6.29
N GLY A 642 44.92 8.34 6.58
CA GLY A 642 44.48 9.73 6.57
C GLY A 642 44.38 10.36 5.18
N ARG A 643 44.29 9.54 4.13
CA ARG A 643 44.18 9.97 2.72
C ARG A 643 43.02 9.27 2.01
N LEU A 644 42.67 9.79 0.83
CA LEU A 644 41.78 9.09 -0.09
C LEU A 644 42.53 7.95 -0.81
N ILE A 645 41.88 6.80 -0.95
CA ILE A 645 42.39 5.66 -1.73
C ILE A 645 42.40 6.03 -3.22
N LYS A 646 43.44 5.66 -3.98
CA LYS A 646 43.52 5.92 -5.43
C LYS A 646 42.67 4.90 -6.19
N GLN A 647 42.12 5.29 -7.36
CA GLN A 647 41.32 4.37 -8.18
C GLN A 647 42.06 3.07 -8.52
N GLY A 648 43.35 3.15 -8.86
CA GLY A 648 44.17 1.95 -9.16
C GLY A 648 44.40 1.00 -7.97
N GLU A 649 44.11 1.42 -6.74
CA GLU A 649 44.14 0.56 -5.54
C GLU A 649 42.79 -0.15 -5.33
N VAL A 650 41.74 0.21 -6.08
CA VAL A 650 40.41 -0.41 -6.06
C VAL A 650 40.22 -1.21 -7.36
N GLU A 651 40.99 -2.30 -7.50
CA GLU A 651 41.14 -3.07 -8.75
C GLU A 651 39.83 -3.54 -9.40
N LEU A 652 38.78 -3.74 -8.59
CA LEU A 652 37.47 -4.23 -9.05
C LEU A 652 36.56 -3.13 -9.61
N ALA A 653 36.80 -1.88 -9.24
CA ALA A 653 35.95 -0.75 -9.55
C ALA A 653 36.34 -0.07 -10.87
N GLU A 654 35.37 0.07 -11.76
CA GLU A 654 35.47 0.98 -12.90
C GLU A 654 35.39 2.44 -12.43
N VAL A 655 35.73 3.37 -13.31
CA VAL A 655 35.88 4.80 -12.96
C VAL A 655 34.60 5.36 -12.32
N GLU A 656 33.43 5.07 -12.88
CA GLU A 656 32.15 5.56 -12.34
C GLU A 656 31.84 4.97 -10.96
N GLU A 657 32.11 3.69 -10.74
CA GLU A 657 31.89 3.00 -9.46
C GLU A 657 32.83 3.53 -8.38
N TYR A 658 34.09 3.79 -8.73
CA TYR A 658 35.04 4.41 -7.83
C TYR A 658 34.59 5.83 -7.46
N LEU A 659 34.22 6.66 -8.44
CA LEU A 659 33.77 8.03 -8.17
C LEU A 659 32.49 8.04 -7.32
N GLY A 660 31.56 7.12 -7.57
CA GLY A 660 30.36 6.94 -6.76
C GLY A 660 30.68 6.58 -5.31
N GLY A 661 31.57 5.59 -5.10
CA GLY A 661 32.00 5.17 -3.76
C GLY A 661 32.77 6.26 -3.01
N VAL A 662 33.53 7.10 -3.70
CA VAL A 662 34.18 8.29 -3.10
C VAL A 662 33.16 9.31 -2.62
N LEU A 663 32.07 9.53 -3.36
CA LEU A 663 31.01 10.44 -2.94
C LEU A 663 30.25 9.91 -1.74
N ASP A 664 29.88 8.62 -1.73
CA ASP A 664 29.18 7.99 -0.60
C ASP A 664 30.07 7.96 0.66
N PHE A 665 31.37 7.69 0.51
CA PHE A 665 32.37 7.74 1.59
C PHE A 665 32.37 9.07 2.36
N THR A 666 32.04 10.19 1.71
CA THR A 666 31.95 11.48 2.39
C THR A 666 30.84 11.51 3.45
N GLY A 667 29.76 10.76 3.25
CA GLY A 667 28.70 10.57 4.25
C GLY A 667 29.23 9.85 5.49
N GLU A 668 30.04 8.81 5.31
CA GLU A 668 30.66 8.07 6.41
C GLU A 668 31.73 8.89 7.14
N LEU A 669 32.47 9.77 6.43
CA LEU A 669 33.30 10.79 7.08
C LEU A 669 32.47 11.74 7.95
N GLY A 670 31.33 12.21 7.44
CA GLY A 670 30.41 13.05 8.20
C GLY A 670 29.95 12.36 9.49
N ARG A 671 29.65 11.06 9.42
CA ARG A 671 29.28 10.25 10.59
C ARG A 671 30.44 10.10 11.59
N LEU A 672 31.64 9.81 11.10
CA LEU A 672 32.83 9.71 11.95
C LEU A 672 33.13 11.04 12.65
N ALA A 673 33.05 12.16 11.92
CA ALA A 673 33.33 13.49 12.45
C ALA A 673 32.39 13.86 13.61
N ILE A 674 31.11 13.53 13.54
CA ILE A 674 30.17 13.74 14.65
C ILE A 674 30.57 12.94 15.90
N ALA A 675 31.01 11.69 15.70
CA ALA A 675 31.49 10.87 16.80
C ALA A 675 32.76 11.45 17.44
N GLN A 676 33.65 12.03 16.64
CA GLN A 676 34.86 12.72 17.13
C GLN A 676 34.55 14.07 17.79
N ALA A 677 33.58 14.83 17.26
CA ALA A 677 33.09 16.05 17.88
C ALA A 677 32.51 15.79 19.29
N THR A 678 31.86 14.64 19.48
CA THR A 678 31.39 14.20 20.81
C THR A 678 32.54 13.99 21.80
N ARG A 679 33.74 13.65 21.30
CA ARG A 679 34.98 13.52 22.08
C ARG A 679 35.79 14.82 22.11
N ARG A 680 35.26 15.91 21.54
CA ARG A 680 35.93 17.21 21.36
C ARG A 680 37.26 17.12 20.60
N ASP A 681 37.39 16.17 19.70
CA ASP A 681 38.55 16.07 18.81
C ASP A 681 38.33 16.96 17.57
N GLU A 682 38.53 18.26 17.75
CA GLU A 682 38.36 19.26 16.69
C GLU A 682 39.31 19.02 15.51
N ALA A 683 40.54 18.58 15.77
CA ALA A 683 41.52 18.30 14.73
C ALA A 683 41.05 17.18 13.79
N ALA A 684 40.41 16.13 14.31
CA ALA A 684 39.84 15.08 13.49
C ALA A 684 38.62 15.56 12.66
N VAL A 685 37.78 16.43 13.20
CA VAL A 685 36.65 17.04 12.48
C VAL A 685 37.15 17.96 11.37
N GLN A 686 38.17 18.78 11.65
CA GLN A 686 38.80 19.66 10.67
C GLN A 686 39.41 18.86 9.52
N LYS A 687 40.15 17.79 9.83
CA LYS A 687 40.74 16.90 8.82
C LYS A 687 39.68 16.26 7.91
N ALA A 688 38.54 15.85 8.48
CA ALA A 688 37.44 15.30 7.69
C ALA A 688 36.81 16.38 6.78
N ARG A 689 36.60 17.59 7.30
CA ARG A 689 36.07 18.74 6.56
C ARG A 689 36.98 19.11 5.38
N ASP A 690 38.27 19.21 5.61
CA ASP A 690 39.26 19.59 4.59
C ASP A 690 39.34 18.54 3.47
N LEU A 691 39.21 17.25 3.81
CA LEU A 691 39.16 16.19 2.80
C LEU A 691 37.88 16.26 1.97
N VAL A 692 36.72 16.49 2.60
CA VAL A 692 35.43 16.64 1.88
C VAL A 692 35.45 17.88 0.97
N GLU A 693 36.03 19.00 1.43
CA GLU A 693 36.21 20.20 0.61
C GLU A 693 37.15 19.95 -0.58
N ALA A 694 38.27 19.25 -0.35
CA ALA A 694 39.20 18.89 -1.42
C ALA A 694 38.53 17.97 -2.47
N ILE A 695 37.73 16.99 -2.03
CA ILE A 695 36.95 16.12 -2.92
C ILE A 695 35.97 16.98 -3.72
N MET A 696 35.23 17.88 -3.09
CA MET A 696 34.30 18.79 -3.78
C MET A 696 35.02 19.63 -4.85
N GLY A 697 36.21 20.16 -4.53
CA GLY A 697 37.03 20.94 -5.45
C GLY A 697 37.52 20.15 -6.67
N GLN A 698 37.77 18.85 -6.53
CA GLN A 698 38.11 17.99 -7.67
C GLN A 698 36.87 17.65 -8.51
N PHE A 699 35.75 17.30 -7.87
CA PHE A 699 34.53 16.95 -8.59
C PHE A 699 33.91 18.13 -9.36
N LEU A 700 34.11 19.37 -8.91
CA LEU A 700 33.72 20.58 -9.66
C LEU A 700 34.44 20.71 -11.01
N GLN A 701 35.59 20.07 -11.19
CA GLN A 701 36.33 20.08 -12.46
C GLN A 701 35.79 19.05 -13.46
N PHE A 702 34.95 18.11 -13.01
CA PHE A 702 34.33 17.12 -13.88
C PHE A 702 33.06 17.67 -14.52
N ASP A 703 32.92 17.50 -15.85
CA ASP A 703 31.69 17.80 -16.58
C ASP A 703 30.67 16.66 -16.40
N LEU A 704 30.09 16.59 -15.20
CA LEU A 704 29.10 15.57 -14.85
C LEU A 704 27.75 15.87 -15.50
N ARG A 705 27.37 15.04 -16.48
CA ARG A 705 26.03 15.05 -17.07
C ARG A 705 24.95 14.63 -16.07
N ASN A 706 23.68 14.94 -16.36
CA ASN A 706 22.55 14.49 -15.55
C ASN A 706 22.54 12.96 -15.44
N GLY A 707 22.78 12.45 -14.23
CA GLY A 707 22.93 11.02 -13.94
C GLY A 707 23.03 10.75 -12.43
N SER A 708 23.23 9.49 -12.04
CA SER A 708 23.36 9.07 -10.64
C SER A 708 24.51 9.79 -9.92
N LEU A 709 25.67 9.87 -10.56
CA LEU A 709 26.87 10.50 -10.02
C LEU A 709 26.67 12.01 -9.77
N ARG A 710 25.90 12.69 -10.62
CA ARG A 710 25.56 14.11 -10.42
C ARG A 710 24.69 14.33 -9.19
N LYS A 711 23.67 13.48 -9.00
CA LYS A 711 22.80 13.54 -7.81
C LYS A 711 23.60 13.33 -6.51
N LYS A 712 24.53 12.38 -6.52
CA LYS A 712 25.43 12.11 -5.38
C LYS A 712 26.37 13.28 -5.13
N PHE A 713 26.91 13.89 -6.19
CA PHE A 713 27.75 15.08 -6.07
C PHE A 713 26.96 16.26 -5.46
N ASP A 714 25.71 16.47 -5.86
CA ASP A 714 24.88 17.53 -5.30
C ASP A 714 24.60 17.32 -3.79
N ALA A 715 24.70 16.09 -3.28
CA ALA A 715 24.58 15.78 -1.86
C ALA A 715 25.80 16.19 -1.02
N LEU A 716 26.99 16.26 -1.66
CA LEU A 716 28.27 16.56 -1.01
C LEU A 716 28.28 17.91 -0.28
N LYS A 717 27.59 18.92 -0.83
CA LYS A 717 27.48 20.26 -0.23
C LYS A 717 26.82 20.23 1.16
N TYR A 718 25.88 19.31 1.39
CA TYR A 718 25.21 19.17 2.68
C TYR A 718 26.13 18.53 3.71
N THR A 719 26.91 17.52 3.31
CA THR A 719 27.94 16.92 4.15
C THR A 719 29.00 17.95 4.56
N LEU A 720 29.50 18.74 3.60
CA LEU A 720 30.47 19.80 3.88
C LEU A 720 29.89 20.82 4.86
N LYS A 721 28.68 21.33 4.58
CA LYS A 721 28.00 22.29 5.46
C LYS A 721 27.83 21.75 6.88
N LYS A 722 27.45 20.48 7.03
CA LYS A 722 27.30 19.82 8.32
C LYS A 722 28.62 19.78 9.11
N LEU A 723 29.74 19.53 8.44
CA LEU A 723 31.06 19.52 9.07
C LEU A 723 31.48 20.94 9.50
N GLU A 724 31.21 21.96 8.68
CA GLU A 724 31.46 23.36 9.02
C GLU A 724 30.61 23.82 10.22
N ASP A 725 29.34 23.44 10.27
CA ASP A 725 28.45 23.73 11.39
C ASP A 725 28.94 23.03 12.67
N THR A 726 29.44 21.80 12.55
CA THR A 726 30.01 21.05 13.69
C THR A 726 31.27 21.74 14.25
N LEU A 727 32.16 22.24 13.38
CA LEU A 727 33.34 23.02 13.79
C LEU A 727 32.94 24.35 14.42
N TYR A 728 31.95 25.03 13.84
CA TYR A 728 31.42 26.27 14.39
C TYR A 728 30.88 26.05 15.81
N ASP A 729 30.11 24.98 16.03
CA ASP A 729 29.57 24.64 17.35
C ASP A 729 30.68 24.32 18.37
N LEU A 730 31.72 23.57 17.97
CA LEU A 730 32.89 23.32 18.81
C LEU A 730 33.60 24.63 19.22
N SER A 731 33.77 25.55 18.27
CA SER A 731 34.41 26.86 18.54
C SER A 731 33.61 27.73 19.51
N ARG A 732 32.27 27.67 19.47
CA ARG A 732 31.38 28.39 20.40
C ARG A 732 31.48 27.85 21.82
N MET A 733 31.62 26.53 21.98
CA MET A 733 31.77 25.91 23.29
C MET A 733 33.09 26.29 23.96
N GLU A 734 34.15 26.51 23.18
CA GLU A 734 35.42 27.02 23.69
C GLU A 734 35.33 28.50 24.12
N ALA A 735 34.60 29.33 23.36
CA ALA A 735 34.37 30.73 23.69
C ALA A 735 33.54 30.92 24.98
N GLY A 736 32.55 30.06 25.24
CA GLY A 736 31.73 30.11 26.46
C GLY A 736 32.47 29.75 27.75
N LEU A 737 33.66 29.15 27.67
CA LEU A 737 34.52 28.82 28.82
C LEU A 737 35.57 29.91 29.12
N ARG A 738 35.77 30.88 28.23
CA ARG A 738 36.72 32.00 28.43
C ARG A 738 36.12 33.21 29.14
N THR A 739 34.80 33.35 29.18
CA THR A 739 34.14 34.41 29.96
C THR A 739 33.93 33.94 31.39
N LYS A 740 34.86 34.27 32.30
CA LYS A 740 34.58 34.22 33.73
C LYS A 740 33.57 35.33 34.09
N PRO A 741 32.70 35.13 35.07
CA PRO A 741 31.82 36.19 35.59
C PRO A 741 32.57 37.44 36.10
N GLU A 742 33.88 37.31 36.32
CA GLU A 742 34.79 38.34 36.81
C GLU A 742 35.13 39.42 35.75
N ASP A 743 34.90 39.14 34.45
CA ASP A 743 35.24 40.05 33.34
C ASP A 743 34.05 40.91 32.87
N ILE A 744 32.92 40.90 33.60
CA ILE A 744 31.78 41.78 33.34
C ILE A 744 31.99 43.07 34.15
N PRO A 745 32.24 44.23 33.52
CA PRO A 745 32.36 45.49 34.26
C PRO A 745 31.03 45.80 34.96
N GLU A 746 31.07 46.08 36.26
CA GLU A 746 29.90 46.60 36.98
C GLU A 746 29.42 47.90 36.31
N PRO A 747 28.10 48.09 36.14
CA PRO A 747 27.58 49.32 35.57
C PRO A 747 27.88 50.47 36.53
N GLU A 748 28.61 51.48 36.04
CA GLU A 748 28.88 52.71 36.79
C GLU A 748 27.56 53.34 37.25
N ALA A 749 27.44 53.57 38.56
CA ALA A 749 26.38 54.38 39.14
C ALA A 749 26.57 55.85 38.72
N GLY A 750 26.11 56.17 37.51
CA GLY A 750 26.00 57.53 37.02
C GLY A 750 24.95 58.30 37.83
N GLY A 751 25.43 59.28 38.60
CA GLY A 751 24.64 60.11 39.49
C GLY A 751 23.49 60.82 38.77
N GLY A 752 22.29 60.68 39.34
CA GLY A 752 21.16 61.55 39.04
C GLY A 752 21.46 62.94 39.59
N GLY A 753 21.98 63.80 38.72
CA GLY A 753 21.89 65.24 38.88
C GLY A 753 20.47 65.68 38.57
N ASN A 754 19.86 66.40 39.51
CA ASN A 754 18.78 67.34 39.27
C ASN A 754 19.08 68.18 38.02
N ASP A 755 18.05 68.51 37.24
CA ASP A 755 17.70 69.91 37.00
C ASP A 755 16.29 70.00 36.40
N ASP A 756 15.57 71.00 36.91
CA ASP A 756 14.24 71.48 36.53
C ASP A 756 14.21 72.06 35.10
N ASP A 757 13.16 71.75 34.33
CA ASP A 757 12.30 72.69 33.56
C ASP A 757 11.29 71.94 32.66
#